data_AF-A0A7V9CUX9-F1
#
_entry.id   AF-A0A7V9CUX9-F1
#
_cell.length_a   1.000
_cell.length_b   1.000
_cell.length_c   1.000
_cell.angle_alpha   90.00
_cell.angle_beta   90.00
_cell.angle_gamma   90.00
#
_symmetry.space_group_name_H-M   'P 1'
#
loop_
_entity.id
_entity.type
_entity.pdbx_description
1 polymer ?
#
loop_
_entity_poly.entity_id
_entity_poly.type
_entity_poly.pdbx_seq_one_letter_code
_entity_poly.pdbx_strand_id
1 'polypeptide(L)'
;MSTKFLRASVVAALAGAALLLTGSAAADLDHPAKPFVLGAPLGTGLNSGGTGASWQLIKTFPTGNPHTDLDFFTKGGEIYVSAGTLAVGPNAGGQTIFRLTQGGEVTAAGAQFVSSHPSASCVSDAAAALGLQHDVEATPKGNVLLNTTNPAADTRDAQLLLDATDNEGRCHDSRLFGLDPTDPQGGLEIIDITDVTRPVEIGLTSHIGEAHTVNVDPKRPHIAFSVTSDSVGVTCNADDSACTRANENPASTARFNLDGFELVDLSSCMNFPSLTTVDVKRMLCRPQVYRYRYPNALIGLGHTADGTSGCHELEIYPDDRLSCAGISASLLFDLKGAFNDNGTPSNYLDDRPNGTPLPCRVRPSMTSAPFGTAAQVTDCVFDAGGQELTIPRWLTLGAPSLEGVQFLGSAIHMGRGAPYTALEDVDVSHEAELSNSRRLLLVSDERGGGVVPPGATCSPGVDNPQGNGGIHAYVVSQLLPASPSGPDLEAKDLAWGSYARNPAGGKAIYRAPIHTGPELTVCTAHVFQQIAGQNRIFMGWYSQGTHVIDFIEHPNGTVEFKEAGWFIPANANTWTSAVFKMRQNANGTFTYWGATGDFNLATAGRNAVDLYEVTLPAPPAATPTAVRLLSFAATARTRGVVVRWRTGAEAGTLGFNVYRSVAGRLAKVNRELVPARGGARGASYAVVDTRARSRSATYRLQAVGIDGSRAWRGTTRVVR
;
A
#
# COMPACT_ATOMS: atom_id res chain seq x y z
N MET A 1 -17.82 35.84 -91.31
CA MET A 1 -18.79 36.22 -90.27
C MET A 1 -18.47 35.43 -89.00
N SER A 2 -18.37 36.16 -87.88
CA SER A 2 -18.37 35.80 -86.44
C SER A 2 -18.33 34.32 -86.01
N THR A 3 -17.63 33.89 -84.96
CA THR A 3 -17.04 34.57 -83.79
C THR A 3 -16.07 33.59 -83.08
N LYS A 4 -15.02 34.11 -82.41
CA LYS A 4 -14.17 33.37 -81.44
C LYS A 4 -14.23 34.10 -80.09
N PHE A 5 -14.27 33.35 -78.99
CA PHE A 5 -13.99 33.85 -77.64
C PHE A 5 -12.70 33.22 -77.11
N LEU A 6 -11.85 34.05 -76.50
CA LEU A 6 -10.55 33.73 -75.93
C LEU A 6 -10.61 33.78 -74.40
N ARG A 7 -9.81 32.92 -73.76
CA ARG A 7 -9.57 32.80 -72.32
C ARG A 7 -8.69 33.93 -71.78
N ALA A 8 -8.84 34.25 -70.49
CA ALA A 8 -7.80 34.85 -69.66
C ALA A 8 -7.87 34.33 -68.22
N SER A 9 -6.70 34.11 -67.63
CA SER A 9 -6.45 33.55 -66.30
C SER A 9 -6.29 34.65 -65.24
N VAL A 10 -6.63 34.37 -63.97
CA VAL A 10 -6.19 35.15 -62.80
C VAL A 10 -5.84 34.20 -61.63
N VAL A 11 -4.77 34.55 -60.93
CA VAL A 11 -4.07 33.88 -59.82
C VAL A 11 -4.81 34.05 -58.48
N ALA A 12 -4.77 33.06 -57.58
CA ALA A 12 -5.06 33.23 -56.15
C ALA A 12 -4.13 32.39 -55.27
N ALA A 13 -3.72 32.97 -54.15
CA ALA A 13 -2.60 32.60 -53.29
C ALA A 13 -2.83 31.35 -52.40
N LEU A 14 -1.74 30.63 -52.14
CA LEU A 14 -1.64 29.52 -51.18
C LEU A 14 -1.41 30.06 -49.76
N ALA A 15 -2.32 29.73 -48.83
CA ALA A 15 -2.07 29.77 -47.39
C ALA A 15 -2.29 28.34 -46.85
N GLY A 16 -1.24 27.74 -46.30
CA GLY A 16 -1.27 26.39 -45.75
C GLY A 16 -2.03 26.35 -44.42
N ALA A 17 -3.03 25.48 -44.34
CA ALA A 17 -3.64 25.07 -43.08
C ALA A 17 -2.89 23.86 -42.53
N ALA A 18 -2.20 24.05 -41.40
CA ALA A 18 -1.73 22.94 -40.57
C ALA A 18 -2.95 22.31 -39.87
N LEU A 19 -3.21 21.03 -40.12
CA LEU A 19 -4.20 20.26 -39.36
C LEU A 19 -3.68 20.05 -37.94
N LEU A 20 -4.32 20.72 -36.97
CA LEU A 20 -4.30 20.33 -35.56
C LEU A 20 -5.26 19.14 -35.40
N LEU A 21 -4.72 17.93 -35.27
CA LEU A 21 -5.46 16.76 -34.82
C LEU A 21 -5.57 16.81 -33.29
N THR A 22 -6.58 17.51 -32.77
CA THR A 22 -7.03 17.35 -31.37
C THR A 22 -8.33 16.54 -31.38
N GLY A 23 -8.19 15.23 -31.40
CA GLY A 23 -9.28 14.30 -31.14
C GLY A 23 -8.75 13.23 -30.19
N SER A 24 -9.16 13.30 -28.94
CA SER A 24 -9.06 12.19 -27.98
C SER A 24 -9.76 10.99 -28.62
N ALA A 25 -8.99 10.00 -29.05
CA ALA A 25 -9.52 8.72 -29.50
C ALA A 25 -10.36 8.16 -28.34
N ALA A 26 -11.60 7.75 -28.64
CA ALA A 26 -12.41 7.01 -27.69
C ALA A 26 -11.59 5.79 -27.24
N ALA A 27 -11.29 5.71 -25.94
CA ALA A 27 -10.75 4.49 -25.36
C ALA A 27 -11.75 3.35 -25.67
N ASP A 28 -11.26 2.12 -25.83
CA ASP A 28 -12.10 0.90 -25.87
C ASP A 28 -12.67 0.66 -24.46
N LEU A 29 -13.42 1.64 -23.96
CA LEU A 29 -14.18 1.54 -22.74
C LEU A 29 -15.28 0.53 -23.00
N ASP A 30 -15.57 -0.29 -22.00
CA ASP A 30 -16.63 -1.30 -22.07
C ASP A 30 -18.01 -0.70 -22.36
N HIS A 31 -18.16 0.60 -22.06
CA HIS A 31 -19.35 1.37 -22.36
C HIS A 31 -19.02 2.80 -22.78
N PRO A 32 -19.96 3.51 -23.44
CA PRO A 32 -19.82 4.95 -23.69
C PRO A 32 -19.61 5.70 -22.36
N ALA A 33 -18.44 6.31 -22.18
CA ALA A 33 -18.19 7.23 -21.08
C ALA A 33 -18.16 8.68 -21.57
N LYS A 34 -18.45 9.61 -20.65
CA LYS A 34 -18.32 11.03 -20.95
C LYS A 34 -16.85 11.36 -21.20
N PRO A 35 -16.53 12.24 -22.17
CA PRO A 35 -15.17 12.77 -22.29
C PRO A 35 -14.73 13.40 -20.98
N PHE A 36 -13.47 13.21 -20.61
CA PHE A 36 -12.91 13.82 -19.41
C PHE A 36 -13.01 15.34 -19.48
N VAL A 37 -13.55 15.95 -18.44
CA VAL A 37 -13.73 17.39 -18.28
C VAL A 37 -12.85 17.87 -17.13
N LEU A 38 -11.89 18.73 -17.47
CA LEU A 38 -11.18 19.51 -16.45
C LEU A 38 -12.12 20.58 -15.88
N GLY A 39 -12.15 20.68 -14.56
CA GLY A 39 -12.81 21.75 -13.83
C GLY A 39 -12.19 23.12 -14.08
N ALA A 40 -12.84 24.16 -13.56
CA ALA A 40 -12.33 25.52 -13.65
C ALA A 40 -10.95 25.63 -12.97
N PRO A 41 -10.04 26.50 -13.45
CA PRO A 41 -8.77 26.75 -12.79
C PRO A 41 -8.97 27.10 -11.32
N LEU A 42 -8.25 26.39 -10.45
CA LEU A 42 -8.25 26.64 -9.02
C LEU A 42 -7.17 27.66 -8.66
N GLY A 43 -7.33 28.31 -7.51
CA GLY A 43 -6.31 29.22 -6.99
C GLY A 43 -4.99 28.47 -6.76
N THR A 44 -3.88 29.05 -7.20
CA THR A 44 -2.52 28.52 -7.01
C THR A 44 -1.90 29.00 -5.69
N GLY A 45 -2.72 29.52 -4.78
CA GLY A 45 -2.29 29.91 -3.45
C GLY A 45 -1.75 28.69 -2.71
N LEU A 46 -0.66 28.89 -1.97
CA LEU A 46 -0.01 27.86 -1.20
C LEU A 46 0.39 28.46 0.14
N ASN A 47 0.04 27.75 1.22
CA ASN A 47 0.66 27.95 2.51
C ASN A 47 1.65 26.81 2.74
N SER A 48 2.89 27.09 3.11
CA SER A 48 3.90 26.05 3.27
C SER A 48 4.98 26.47 4.27
N GLY A 49 5.63 25.49 4.90
CA GLY A 49 6.67 25.75 5.87
C GLY A 49 7.57 24.55 6.13
N GLY A 50 8.38 24.66 7.20
CA GLY A 50 9.47 23.74 7.53
C GLY A 50 10.82 24.44 7.50
N THR A 51 11.64 24.22 8.53
CA THR A 51 12.94 24.89 8.64
C THR A 51 13.88 24.37 7.54
N GLY A 52 14.29 25.24 6.63
CA GLY A 52 15.11 24.87 5.47
C GLY A 52 14.37 24.13 4.36
N ALA A 53 13.03 24.06 4.45
CA ALA A 53 12.18 23.52 3.39
C ALA A 53 11.97 24.58 2.30
N SER A 54 11.96 24.15 1.03
CA SER A 54 11.57 24.99 -0.11
C SER A 54 10.55 24.24 -0.94
N TRP A 55 9.30 24.71 -0.92
CA TRP A 55 8.17 24.10 -1.60
C TRP A 55 7.86 24.81 -2.91
N GLN A 56 7.34 24.05 -3.87
CA GLN A 56 6.78 24.55 -5.11
C GLN A 56 5.57 23.71 -5.52
N LEU A 57 4.44 24.38 -5.77
CA LEU A 57 3.34 23.78 -6.52
C LEU A 57 3.71 23.81 -8.02
N ILE A 58 3.88 22.64 -8.63
CA ILE A 58 4.25 22.52 -10.05
C ILE A 58 3.02 22.65 -10.94
N LYS A 59 1.96 21.91 -10.62
CA LYS A 59 0.73 21.87 -11.41
C LYS A 59 -0.44 21.42 -10.56
N THR A 60 -1.63 21.93 -10.87
CA THR A 60 -2.90 21.42 -10.35
C THR A 60 -3.75 20.93 -11.51
N PHE A 61 -4.28 19.73 -11.39
CA PHE A 61 -5.31 19.19 -12.27
C PHE A 61 -6.67 19.33 -11.57
N PRO A 62 -7.49 20.33 -11.91
CA PRO A 62 -8.84 20.43 -11.37
C PRO A 62 -9.68 19.34 -12.02
N THR A 63 -9.87 18.20 -11.36
CA THR A 63 -10.60 17.06 -11.95
C THR A 63 -12.10 17.25 -11.81
N GLY A 64 -12.56 17.93 -10.76
CA GLY A 64 -13.99 18.06 -10.47
C GLY A 64 -14.60 16.83 -9.79
N ASN A 65 -13.86 15.72 -9.66
CA ASN A 65 -14.22 14.55 -8.86
C ASN A 65 -13.42 14.53 -7.53
N PRO A 66 -14.04 14.17 -6.40
CA PRO A 66 -13.30 13.78 -5.19
C PRO A 66 -12.36 12.60 -5.50
N HIS A 67 -11.19 12.58 -4.86
CA HIS A 67 -10.23 11.47 -5.01
C HIS A 67 -10.17 10.64 -3.73
N THR A 68 -9.78 9.36 -3.87
CA THR A 68 -9.61 8.43 -2.74
C THR A 68 -8.19 7.90 -2.63
N ASP A 69 -7.52 7.67 -3.75
CA ASP A 69 -6.19 7.06 -3.69
C ASP A 69 -5.30 7.46 -4.87
N LEU A 70 -4.01 7.23 -4.71
CA LEU A 70 -2.98 7.48 -5.71
C LEU A 70 -1.99 6.33 -5.74
N ASP A 71 -1.87 5.66 -6.89
CA ASP A 71 -0.74 4.77 -7.12
C ASP A 71 0.09 5.14 -8.35
N PHE A 72 1.41 4.98 -8.20
CA PHE A 72 2.38 5.39 -9.18
C PHE A 72 2.97 4.19 -9.90
N PHE A 73 3.22 4.34 -11.19
CA PHE A 73 3.85 3.30 -11.97
C PHE A 73 4.70 3.85 -13.11
N THR A 74 5.60 3.02 -13.65
CA THR A 74 6.33 3.37 -14.86
C THR A 74 5.79 2.68 -16.11
N LYS A 75 5.77 3.43 -17.22
CA LYS A 75 5.50 2.92 -18.56
C LYS A 75 6.38 3.62 -19.58
N GLY A 76 7.14 2.86 -20.37
CA GLY A 76 7.98 3.42 -21.42
C GLY A 76 9.04 4.40 -20.92
N GLY A 77 9.50 4.25 -19.66
CA GLY A 77 10.47 5.13 -19.01
C GLY A 77 9.89 6.42 -18.41
N GLU A 78 8.58 6.66 -18.51
CA GLU A 78 7.90 7.76 -17.83
C GLU A 78 7.16 7.27 -16.58
N ILE A 79 6.97 8.16 -15.62
CA ILE A 79 6.17 7.93 -14.41
C ILE A 79 4.75 8.44 -14.64
N TYR A 80 3.78 7.65 -14.22
CA TYR A 80 2.36 7.92 -14.24
C TYR A 80 1.80 7.80 -12.83
N VAL A 81 0.62 8.38 -12.63
CA VAL A 81 -0.23 8.14 -11.47
C VAL A 81 -1.61 7.73 -11.95
N SER A 82 -2.17 6.69 -11.34
CA SER A 82 -3.61 6.45 -11.34
C SER A 82 -4.19 7.10 -10.10
N ALA A 83 -5.18 7.97 -10.29
CA ALA A 83 -5.91 8.59 -9.20
C ALA A 83 -7.32 7.99 -9.14
N GLY A 84 -7.62 7.35 -8.01
CA GLY A 84 -8.95 6.87 -7.67
C GLY A 84 -9.91 8.04 -7.54
N THR A 85 -11.14 7.87 -8.03
CA THR A 85 -12.17 8.92 -8.00
C THR A 85 -13.45 8.40 -7.39
N LEU A 86 -14.04 9.15 -6.47
CA LEU A 86 -15.41 8.89 -6.04
C LEU A 86 -16.35 9.12 -7.22
N ALA A 87 -17.43 8.34 -7.28
CA ALA A 87 -18.49 8.45 -8.29
C ALA A 87 -19.35 9.73 -8.19
N VAL A 88 -18.79 10.82 -7.66
CA VAL A 88 -19.37 12.16 -7.66
C VAL A 88 -18.56 13.07 -8.55
N GLY A 89 -19.20 13.70 -9.52
CA GLY A 89 -18.57 14.70 -10.35
C GLY A 89 -18.74 14.45 -11.85
N PRO A 90 -18.08 15.27 -12.68
CA PRO A 90 -18.31 15.26 -14.13
C PRO A 90 -17.70 14.04 -14.83
N ASN A 91 -16.72 13.34 -14.24
CA ASN A 91 -15.96 12.27 -14.90
C ASN A 91 -16.32 10.85 -14.46
N ALA A 92 -17.41 10.67 -13.70
CA ALA A 92 -17.80 9.39 -13.05
C ALA A 92 -16.72 8.85 -12.09
N GLY A 93 -17.00 7.72 -11.41
CA GLY A 93 -16.05 7.07 -10.50
C GLY A 93 -15.23 5.99 -11.22
N GLY A 94 -14.10 5.61 -10.63
CA GLY A 94 -13.10 4.73 -11.22
C GLY A 94 -11.72 5.38 -11.21
N GLN A 95 -10.92 5.12 -12.25
CA GLN A 95 -9.49 5.47 -12.29
C GLN A 95 -9.17 6.57 -13.30
N THR A 96 -8.40 7.59 -12.92
CA THR A 96 -7.92 8.66 -13.81
C THR A 96 -6.39 8.63 -13.93
N ILE A 97 -5.86 8.47 -15.14
CA ILE A 97 -4.43 8.31 -15.38
C ILE A 97 -3.80 9.62 -15.86
N PHE A 98 -2.78 10.07 -15.14
CA PHE A 98 -1.94 11.21 -15.51
C PHE A 98 -0.51 10.76 -15.75
N ARG A 99 0.14 11.33 -16.77
CA ARG A 99 1.60 11.25 -16.90
C ARG A 99 2.21 12.36 -16.07
N LEU A 100 3.23 12.03 -15.27
CA LEU A 100 3.91 12.97 -14.36
C LEU A 100 5.26 13.45 -14.89
N THR A 101 5.92 12.65 -15.73
CA THR A 101 7.21 13.00 -16.32
C THR A 101 7.18 13.12 -17.84
N GLN A 102 8.14 13.85 -18.39
CA GLN A 102 8.46 13.82 -19.82
C GLN A 102 9.98 13.81 -19.97
N GLY A 103 10.51 12.79 -20.65
CA GLY A 103 11.95 12.51 -20.67
C GLY A 103 12.51 12.23 -19.27
N GLY A 104 11.68 11.71 -18.35
CA GLY A 104 12.04 11.51 -16.95
C GLY A 104 12.07 12.79 -16.09
N GLU A 105 11.85 13.97 -16.66
CA GLU A 105 11.80 15.24 -15.92
C GLU A 105 10.38 15.59 -15.46
N VAL A 106 10.25 16.16 -14.27
CA VAL A 106 8.97 16.57 -13.68
C VAL A 106 8.78 18.07 -13.97
N THR A 107 7.86 18.41 -14.87
CA THR A 107 7.57 19.80 -15.22
C THR A 107 6.08 20.01 -15.44
N ALA A 108 5.60 21.25 -15.25
CA ALA A 108 4.20 21.60 -15.47
C ALA A 108 3.74 21.36 -16.93
N ALA A 109 4.65 21.49 -17.90
CA ALA A 109 4.36 21.23 -19.32
C ALA A 109 4.38 19.74 -19.66
N GLY A 110 5.25 18.95 -19.02
CA GLY A 110 5.36 17.51 -19.26
C GLY A 110 4.23 16.69 -18.61
N ALA A 111 3.75 17.15 -17.45
CA ALA A 111 2.66 16.52 -16.71
C ALA A 111 1.31 16.76 -17.39
N GLN A 112 0.54 15.70 -17.68
CA GLN A 112 -0.73 15.82 -18.40
C GLN A 112 -1.68 14.67 -18.10
N PHE A 113 -2.98 14.91 -18.25
CA PHE A 113 -3.99 13.85 -18.36
C PHE A 113 -3.70 12.95 -19.56
N VAL A 114 -3.95 11.66 -19.42
CA VAL A 114 -3.71 10.64 -20.45
C VAL A 114 -5.00 9.94 -20.84
N SER A 115 -5.68 9.34 -19.86
CA SER A 115 -6.92 8.57 -20.04
C SER A 115 -7.64 8.37 -18.70
N SER A 116 -8.81 7.75 -18.74
CA SER A 116 -9.53 7.29 -17.55
C SER A 116 -10.20 5.94 -17.81
N HIS A 117 -10.54 5.23 -16.74
CA HIS A 117 -11.39 4.05 -16.72
C HIS A 117 -12.56 4.32 -15.74
N PRO A 118 -13.66 4.94 -16.21
CA PRO A 118 -14.74 5.41 -15.36
C PRO A 118 -15.80 4.31 -15.11
N SER A 119 -15.41 3.31 -14.32
CA SER A 119 -16.21 2.11 -14.03
C SER A 119 -17.56 2.39 -13.39
N ALA A 120 -17.67 3.39 -12.52
CA ALA A 120 -18.90 3.76 -11.83
C ALA A 120 -19.75 4.82 -12.58
N SER A 121 -19.94 4.67 -13.89
CA SER A 121 -20.68 5.65 -14.72
C SER A 121 -22.22 5.57 -14.63
N CYS A 122 -22.77 4.56 -13.95
CA CYS A 122 -24.18 4.19 -14.04
C CYS A 122 -25.10 4.87 -13.00
N VAL A 123 -24.60 5.23 -11.81
CA VAL A 123 -25.32 6.02 -10.79
C VAL A 123 -24.37 6.97 -10.09
N SER A 124 -24.52 8.27 -10.36
CA SER A 124 -23.83 9.33 -9.63
C SER A 124 -24.66 9.77 -8.41
N ASP A 125 -25.00 8.84 -7.51
CA ASP A 125 -25.63 9.23 -6.25
C ASP A 125 -24.55 9.74 -5.30
N ALA A 126 -24.51 11.06 -5.13
CA ALA A 126 -23.56 11.71 -4.23
C ALA A 126 -23.72 11.27 -2.76
N ALA A 127 -24.87 10.73 -2.35
CA ALA A 127 -25.08 10.22 -0.99
C ALA A 127 -24.50 8.82 -0.76
N ALA A 128 -24.42 7.99 -1.81
CA ALA A 128 -23.80 6.66 -1.76
C ALA A 128 -22.29 6.69 -2.04
N ALA A 129 -21.79 7.82 -2.54
CA ALA A 129 -20.45 7.89 -3.09
C ALA A 129 -19.31 7.93 -2.07
N LEU A 130 -19.56 8.16 -0.77
CA LEU A 130 -18.51 8.02 0.24
C LEU A 130 -18.11 6.55 0.50
N GLY A 131 -18.99 5.61 0.16
CA GLY A 131 -18.65 4.17 0.10
C GLY A 131 -18.06 3.77 -1.25
N LEU A 132 -18.19 4.55 -2.32
CA LEU A 132 -17.58 4.23 -3.62
C LEU A 132 -16.10 4.67 -3.67
N GLN A 133 -15.30 4.24 -2.70
CA GLN A 133 -13.86 4.43 -2.75
C GLN A 133 -13.28 3.55 -3.86
N HIS A 134 -12.39 4.11 -4.66
CA HIS A 134 -11.79 3.49 -5.84
C HIS A 134 -10.28 3.41 -5.63
N ASP A 135 -9.87 2.60 -4.67
CA ASP A 135 -8.48 2.48 -4.28
C ASP A 135 -7.73 1.62 -5.29
N VAL A 136 -6.46 1.95 -5.54
CA VAL A 136 -5.82 1.51 -6.77
C VAL A 136 -4.42 0.98 -6.54
N GLU A 137 -4.12 -0.11 -7.23
CA GLU A 137 -2.78 -0.66 -7.24
C GLU A 137 -2.34 -1.03 -8.65
N ALA A 138 -1.24 -0.45 -9.11
CA ALA A 138 -0.62 -0.76 -10.37
C ALA A 138 0.36 -1.92 -10.23
N THR A 139 0.35 -2.84 -11.21
CA THR A 139 1.28 -3.97 -11.19
C THR A 139 1.76 -4.45 -12.58
N PRO A 140 3.07 -4.74 -12.74
CA PRO A 140 4.16 -4.37 -11.83
C PRO A 140 4.28 -2.85 -11.71
N LYS A 141 4.79 -2.34 -10.58
CA LYS A 141 4.93 -0.87 -10.37
C LYS A 141 6.06 -0.24 -11.19
N GLY A 142 7.00 -1.04 -11.69
CA GLY A 142 8.15 -0.52 -12.42
C GLY A 142 9.22 0.09 -11.52
N ASN A 143 9.82 1.22 -11.92
CA ASN A 143 10.94 1.84 -11.18
C ASN A 143 10.52 3.00 -10.26
N VAL A 144 9.25 3.07 -9.87
CA VAL A 144 8.79 4.08 -8.92
C VAL A 144 9.34 3.84 -7.51
N LEU A 145 9.23 4.86 -6.66
CA LEU A 145 9.57 4.74 -5.26
C LEU A 145 8.55 3.82 -4.55
N LEU A 146 9.05 2.86 -3.76
CA LEU A 146 8.23 2.02 -2.88
C LEU A 146 8.33 2.52 -1.43
N ASN A 147 7.39 2.12 -0.58
CA ASN A 147 7.36 2.49 0.84
C ASN A 147 8.53 1.86 1.62
N THR A 148 9.05 0.74 1.12
CA THR A 148 10.23 0.07 1.65
C THR A 148 11.23 -0.29 0.55
N THR A 149 12.52 -0.41 0.90
CA THR A 149 13.51 -0.89 -0.07
C THR A 149 13.26 -2.38 -0.35
N ASN A 150 12.83 -2.70 -1.57
CA ASN A 150 12.64 -4.07 -2.03
C ASN A 150 13.57 -4.41 -3.22
N PRO A 151 14.74 -5.02 -2.99
CA PRO A 151 15.66 -5.41 -4.06
C PRO A 151 15.13 -6.52 -4.99
N ALA A 152 14.06 -7.20 -4.58
CA ALA A 152 13.44 -8.27 -5.34
C ALA A 152 12.19 -7.81 -6.11
N ALA A 153 11.84 -6.51 -6.01
CA ALA A 153 10.70 -5.96 -6.72
C ALA A 153 10.84 -6.11 -8.24
N ASP A 154 9.73 -6.39 -8.91
CA ASP A 154 9.66 -6.44 -10.35
C ASP A 154 9.57 -5.03 -10.93
N THR A 155 10.64 -4.63 -11.61
CA THR A 155 10.79 -3.29 -12.19
C THR A 155 10.33 -3.20 -13.65
N ARG A 156 9.64 -4.21 -14.18
CA ARG A 156 9.03 -4.14 -15.51
C ARG A 156 7.91 -3.10 -15.53
N ASP A 157 7.59 -2.61 -16.73
CA ASP A 157 6.49 -1.69 -16.92
C ASP A 157 5.15 -2.28 -16.46
N ALA A 158 4.27 -1.42 -15.95
CA ALA A 158 2.94 -1.80 -15.52
C ALA A 158 2.12 -2.44 -16.64
N GLN A 159 1.35 -3.45 -16.24
CA GLN A 159 0.44 -4.21 -17.08
C GLN A 159 -0.99 -4.04 -16.64
N LEU A 160 -1.24 -4.00 -15.33
CA LEU A 160 -2.59 -3.92 -14.75
C LEU A 160 -2.70 -2.73 -13.80
N LEU A 161 -3.92 -2.18 -13.70
CA LEU A 161 -4.42 -1.49 -12.52
C LEU A 161 -5.47 -2.41 -11.88
N LEU A 162 -5.44 -2.52 -10.56
CA LEU A 162 -6.48 -3.14 -9.77
C LEU A 162 -7.27 -2.02 -9.12
N ASP A 163 -8.55 -1.93 -9.46
CA ASP A 163 -9.48 -0.94 -8.88
C ASP A 163 -10.34 -1.67 -7.85
N ALA A 164 -10.06 -1.41 -6.57
CA ALA A 164 -10.86 -1.90 -5.46
C ALA A 164 -12.07 -0.99 -5.29
N THR A 165 -13.24 -1.57 -5.04
CA THR A 165 -14.43 -0.75 -4.80
C THR A 165 -15.23 -1.25 -3.63
N ASP A 166 -15.51 -0.31 -2.73
CA ASP A 166 -16.08 -0.50 -1.41
C ASP A 166 -17.61 -0.28 -1.35
N ASN A 167 -18.33 -0.77 -2.36
CA ASN A 167 -19.79 -0.58 -2.39
C ASN A 167 -20.52 -1.68 -3.16
N GLU A 168 -21.78 -1.86 -2.76
CA GLU A 168 -22.73 -2.71 -3.48
C GLU A 168 -22.89 -2.23 -4.93
N GLY A 169 -22.66 -3.14 -5.86
CA GLY A 169 -23.01 -2.92 -7.26
C GLY A 169 -22.22 -1.83 -7.98
N ARG A 170 -20.92 -2.08 -8.15
CA ARG A 170 -19.83 -1.31 -8.81
C ARG A 170 -20.03 -0.88 -10.27
N CYS A 171 -21.27 -0.79 -10.76
CA CYS A 171 -21.65 -0.56 -12.16
C CYS A 171 -21.15 -1.60 -13.18
N HIS A 172 -19.98 -2.21 -13.04
CA HIS A 172 -19.48 -3.30 -13.90
C HIS A 172 -19.83 -4.70 -13.38
N ASP A 173 -20.49 -4.81 -12.23
CA ASP A 173 -21.12 -6.05 -11.78
C ASP A 173 -22.35 -5.79 -10.88
N SER A 174 -23.40 -5.20 -11.46
CA SER A 174 -24.56 -4.77 -10.69
C SER A 174 -25.89 -4.92 -11.42
N ARG A 175 -26.97 -5.01 -10.66
CA ARG A 175 -28.36 -4.95 -11.12
C ARG A 175 -28.95 -3.60 -10.73
N LEU A 176 -29.92 -3.13 -11.52
CA LEU A 176 -30.57 -1.84 -11.29
C LEU A 176 -29.58 -0.69 -11.06
N PHE A 177 -28.41 -0.77 -11.71
CA PHE A 177 -27.30 0.18 -11.58
C PHE A 177 -26.73 0.31 -10.16
N GLY A 178 -26.64 -0.79 -9.41
CA GLY A 178 -26.09 -0.82 -8.05
C GLY A 178 -27.09 -0.45 -6.96
N LEU A 179 -28.38 -0.39 -7.30
CA LEU A 179 -29.47 -0.15 -6.34
C LEU A 179 -30.14 -1.45 -5.85
N ASP A 180 -29.72 -2.60 -6.38
CA ASP A 180 -30.24 -3.90 -5.97
C ASP A 180 -29.46 -4.41 -4.74
N PRO A 181 -30.10 -4.63 -3.58
CA PRO A 181 -29.43 -5.08 -2.36
C PRO A 181 -28.94 -6.54 -2.44
N THR A 182 -29.12 -7.21 -3.57
CA THR A 182 -28.56 -8.54 -3.87
C THR A 182 -27.31 -8.47 -4.75
N ASP A 183 -26.84 -7.27 -5.06
CA ASP A 183 -25.55 -7.06 -5.70
C ASP A 183 -24.40 -7.35 -4.73
N PRO A 184 -23.25 -7.81 -5.24
CA PRO A 184 -22.08 -8.05 -4.40
C PRO A 184 -21.55 -6.72 -3.82
N GLN A 185 -21.16 -6.77 -2.55
CA GLN A 185 -20.70 -5.63 -1.73
C GLN A 185 -19.32 -5.09 -2.11
N GLY A 186 -18.50 -5.88 -2.80
CA GLY A 186 -17.17 -5.44 -3.19
C GLY A 186 -16.53 -6.33 -4.24
N GLY A 187 -15.28 -6.02 -4.55
CA GLY A 187 -14.44 -6.76 -5.47
C GLY A 187 -13.31 -5.93 -6.07
N LEU A 188 -12.53 -6.56 -6.94
CA LEU A 188 -11.54 -5.88 -7.77
C LEU A 188 -12.00 -5.86 -9.23
N GLU A 189 -11.81 -4.73 -9.91
CA GLU A 189 -11.77 -4.67 -11.38
C GLU A 189 -10.31 -4.81 -11.83
N ILE A 190 -10.07 -5.67 -12.82
CA ILE A 190 -8.74 -5.97 -13.33
C ILE A 190 -8.59 -5.28 -14.68
N ILE A 191 -7.91 -4.15 -14.69
CA ILE A 191 -7.83 -3.23 -15.83
C ILE A 191 -6.47 -3.37 -16.51
N ASP A 192 -6.46 -3.80 -17.76
CA ASP A 192 -5.25 -3.86 -18.58
C ASP A 192 -4.83 -2.46 -19.04
N ILE A 193 -3.63 -2.04 -18.63
CA ILE A 193 -2.98 -0.78 -18.99
C ILE A 193 -1.67 -1.02 -19.77
N THR A 194 -1.56 -2.15 -20.46
CA THR A 194 -0.44 -2.39 -21.38
C THR A 194 -0.34 -1.30 -22.45
N ASP A 195 -1.49 -0.69 -22.81
CA ASP A 195 -1.61 0.60 -23.48
C ASP A 195 -2.30 1.60 -22.53
N VAL A 196 -1.52 2.46 -21.89
CA VAL A 196 -2.01 3.46 -20.92
C VAL A 196 -2.94 4.50 -21.52
N THR A 197 -3.08 4.58 -22.85
CA THR A 197 -4.04 5.50 -23.49
C THR A 197 -5.42 4.87 -23.68
N ARG A 198 -5.52 3.55 -23.49
CA ARG A 198 -6.72 2.73 -23.69
C ARG A 198 -6.82 1.66 -22.60
N PRO A 199 -7.03 2.07 -21.34
CA PRO A 199 -7.27 1.12 -20.26
C PRO A 199 -8.54 0.32 -20.54
N VAL A 200 -8.49 -1.01 -20.34
CA VAL A 200 -9.61 -1.90 -20.66
C VAL A 200 -9.77 -2.98 -19.60
N GLU A 201 -10.99 -3.22 -19.15
CA GLU A 201 -11.26 -4.25 -18.15
C GLU A 201 -11.13 -5.64 -18.76
N ILE A 202 -10.40 -6.55 -18.12
CA ILE A 202 -10.18 -7.92 -18.61
C ILE A 202 -10.69 -8.99 -17.66
N GLY A 203 -11.09 -8.64 -16.44
CA GLY A 203 -11.66 -9.54 -15.45
C GLY A 203 -12.15 -8.80 -14.21
N LEU A 204 -12.98 -9.45 -13.42
CA LEU A 204 -13.40 -8.95 -12.11
C LEU A 204 -13.32 -10.08 -11.08
N THR A 205 -13.17 -9.70 -9.81
CA THR A 205 -13.48 -10.55 -8.65
C THR A 205 -14.66 -9.96 -7.89
N SER A 206 -15.43 -10.78 -7.19
CA SER A 206 -16.38 -10.33 -6.14
C SER A 206 -16.00 -10.98 -4.83
N HIS A 207 -15.99 -10.22 -3.74
CA HIS A 207 -15.58 -10.67 -2.41
C HIS A 207 -16.78 -10.65 -1.45
N ILE A 208 -16.69 -11.42 -0.36
CA ILE A 208 -17.65 -11.23 0.74
C ILE A 208 -17.27 -9.95 1.48
N GLY A 209 -18.28 -9.17 1.85
CA GLY A 209 -18.06 -7.85 2.43
C GLY A 209 -17.52 -6.87 1.41
N GLU A 210 -16.92 -5.83 1.95
CA GLU A 210 -16.34 -4.70 1.25
C GLU A 210 -15.01 -5.06 0.55
N ALA A 211 -14.57 -4.26 -0.43
CA ALA A 211 -13.21 -4.34 -0.96
C ALA A 211 -12.61 -2.94 -0.85
N HIS A 212 -12.28 -2.61 0.38
CA HIS A 212 -11.91 -1.28 0.84
C HIS A 212 -10.61 -0.81 0.17
N THR A 213 -9.52 -1.57 0.30
CA THR A 213 -8.26 -1.30 -0.44
C THR A 213 -7.65 -2.54 -1.09
N VAL A 214 -6.63 -2.30 -1.91
CA VAL A 214 -5.83 -3.32 -2.59
C VAL A 214 -4.35 -2.98 -2.56
N ASN A 215 -3.51 -3.99 -2.36
CA ASN A 215 -2.05 -3.84 -2.36
C ASN A 215 -1.41 -5.04 -3.08
N VAL A 216 -0.31 -4.84 -3.81
CA VAL A 216 0.35 -5.90 -4.59
C VAL A 216 1.75 -6.14 -4.05
N ASP A 217 2.13 -7.41 -3.91
CA ASP A 217 3.51 -7.78 -3.58
C ASP A 217 4.46 -7.31 -4.69
N PRO A 218 5.34 -6.32 -4.45
CA PRO A 218 6.23 -5.82 -5.50
C PRO A 218 7.17 -6.91 -6.01
N LYS A 219 7.49 -7.91 -5.18
CA LYS A 219 8.32 -9.07 -5.54
C LYS A 219 7.55 -10.10 -6.38
N ARG A 220 6.23 -10.21 -6.19
CA ARG A 220 5.33 -11.12 -6.90
C ARG A 220 4.19 -10.32 -7.52
N PRO A 221 4.41 -9.67 -8.67
CA PRO A 221 3.46 -8.71 -9.22
C PRO A 221 2.08 -9.32 -9.55
N HIS A 222 1.96 -10.64 -9.62
CA HIS A 222 0.68 -11.35 -9.80
C HIS A 222 -0.05 -11.68 -8.49
N ILE A 223 0.45 -11.25 -7.34
CA ILE A 223 -0.18 -11.49 -6.03
C ILE A 223 -0.68 -10.16 -5.49
N ALA A 224 -2.00 -10.03 -5.41
CA ALA A 224 -2.67 -8.91 -4.78
C ALA A 224 -3.34 -9.35 -3.47
N PHE A 225 -3.48 -8.41 -2.54
CA PHE A 225 -4.30 -8.57 -1.36
C PHE A 225 -5.49 -7.63 -1.48
N SER A 226 -6.70 -8.15 -1.28
CA SER A 226 -7.91 -7.35 -1.16
C SER A 226 -8.34 -7.39 0.30
N VAL A 227 -8.57 -6.22 0.86
CA VAL A 227 -8.93 -6.06 2.27
C VAL A 227 -10.26 -5.34 2.39
N THR A 228 -11.04 -5.72 3.39
CA THR A 228 -12.45 -5.33 3.46
C THR A 228 -12.73 -4.24 4.47
N SER A 229 -11.84 -3.99 5.44
CA SER A 229 -12.13 -3.12 6.61
C SER A 229 -13.38 -3.49 7.42
N ASP A 230 -14.03 -4.62 7.09
CA ASP A 230 -15.33 -5.00 7.66
C ASP A 230 -15.23 -5.15 9.17
N SER A 231 -16.19 -4.59 9.89
CA SER A 231 -16.27 -4.74 11.35
C SER A 231 -17.16 -5.93 11.74
N VAL A 232 -16.69 -6.71 12.71
CA VAL A 232 -17.38 -7.89 13.26
C VAL A 232 -17.51 -7.73 14.77
N GLY A 233 -18.74 -7.70 15.26
CA GLY A 233 -19.00 -7.71 16.71
C GLY A 233 -18.50 -9.00 17.35
N VAL A 234 -17.84 -8.88 18.50
CA VAL A 234 -17.27 -9.99 19.25
C VAL A 234 -17.88 -10.03 20.65
N THR A 235 -18.16 -11.21 21.17
CA THR A 235 -18.55 -11.40 22.57
C THR A 235 -17.69 -12.47 23.20
N CYS A 236 -16.91 -12.09 24.20
CA CYS A 236 -16.05 -13.00 24.95
C CYS A 236 -16.65 -13.34 26.32
N ASN A 237 -16.32 -14.50 26.85
CA ASN A 237 -16.57 -14.82 28.26
C ASN A 237 -15.64 -14.00 29.17
N ALA A 238 -15.93 -13.98 30.48
CA ALA A 238 -15.25 -13.09 31.43
C ALA A 238 -13.72 -13.32 31.59
N ASP A 239 -13.18 -14.44 31.09
CA ASP A 239 -11.76 -14.76 31.11
C ASP A 239 -11.12 -14.79 29.71
N ASP A 240 -11.85 -14.35 28.69
CA ASP A 240 -11.46 -14.33 27.28
C ASP A 240 -10.99 -15.68 26.71
N SER A 241 -11.33 -16.79 27.39
CA SER A 241 -10.98 -18.14 26.91
C SER A 241 -11.85 -18.61 25.74
N ALA A 242 -13.00 -17.96 25.52
CA ALA A 242 -13.91 -18.25 24.43
C ALA A 242 -14.63 -16.99 23.95
N CYS A 243 -14.50 -16.67 22.66
CA CYS A 243 -15.19 -15.57 22.01
C CYS A 243 -16.08 -16.08 20.87
N THR A 244 -17.26 -15.49 20.73
CA THR A 244 -18.14 -15.68 19.57
C THR A 244 -18.05 -14.47 18.66
N ARG A 245 -18.15 -14.70 17.35
CA ARG A 245 -18.12 -13.64 16.34
C ARG A 245 -19.47 -13.53 15.65
N ALA A 246 -19.97 -12.31 15.49
CA ALA A 246 -21.28 -12.07 14.89
C ALA A 246 -21.40 -12.60 13.45
N ASN A 247 -20.28 -12.69 12.71
CA ASN A 247 -20.24 -13.21 11.34
C ASN A 247 -20.38 -14.74 11.25
N GLU A 248 -20.28 -15.47 12.37
CA GLU A 248 -20.46 -16.93 12.40
C GLU A 248 -21.94 -17.35 12.50
N ASN A 249 -22.83 -16.41 12.82
CA ASN A 249 -24.27 -16.65 12.88
C ASN A 249 -24.89 -16.50 11.48
N PRO A 250 -25.49 -17.56 10.89
CA PRO A 250 -26.14 -17.48 9.58
C PRO A 250 -27.29 -16.47 9.50
N ALA A 251 -27.91 -16.12 10.63
CA ALA A 251 -28.98 -15.12 10.69
C ALA A 251 -28.47 -13.69 10.85
N SER A 252 -27.16 -13.49 11.05
CA SER A 252 -26.55 -12.18 11.19
C SER A 252 -26.43 -11.46 9.85
N THR A 253 -26.58 -10.14 9.86
CA THR A 253 -26.24 -9.29 8.70
C THR A 253 -24.72 -9.30 8.47
N ALA A 254 -23.91 -9.46 9.52
CA ALA A 254 -22.46 -9.52 9.43
C ALA A 254 -21.91 -10.84 8.84
N ARG A 255 -22.75 -11.76 8.37
CA ARG A 255 -22.30 -13.07 7.81
C ARG A 255 -21.41 -12.95 6.56
N PHE A 256 -21.38 -11.77 5.93
CA PHE A 256 -20.50 -11.44 4.81
C PHE A 256 -19.21 -10.72 5.25
N ASN A 257 -19.17 -10.19 6.47
CA ASN A 257 -18.05 -9.41 6.98
C ASN A 257 -16.83 -10.33 7.24
N LEU A 258 -15.68 -9.98 6.68
CA LEU A 258 -14.43 -10.72 6.84
C LEU A 258 -13.54 -10.13 7.94
N ASP A 259 -13.33 -10.88 9.03
CA ASP A 259 -12.29 -10.61 10.04
C ASP A 259 -10.93 -11.19 9.60
N GLY A 260 -10.36 -10.60 8.55
CA GLY A 260 -9.13 -11.06 7.90
C GLY A 260 -8.79 -10.29 6.63
N PHE A 261 -8.30 -11.02 5.62
CA PHE A 261 -8.00 -10.50 4.28
C PHE A 261 -8.09 -11.60 3.23
N GLU A 262 -8.25 -11.23 1.96
CA GLU A 262 -8.19 -12.17 0.84
C GLU A 262 -6.97 -11.90 -0.04
N LEU A 263 -6.39 -12.96 -0.59
CA LEU A 263 -5.28 -12.92 -1.52
C LEU A 263 -5.76 -13.36 -2.90
N VAL A 264 -5.50 -12.55 -3.92
CA VAL A 264 -5.88 -12.78 -5.31
C VAL A 264 -4.63 -13.12 -6.14
N ASP A 265 -4.59 -14.35 -6.66
CA ASP A 265 -3.58 -14.78 -7.64
C ASP A 265 -4.04 -14.41 -9.06
N LEU A 266 -3.38 -13.41 -9.63
CA LEU A 266 -3.62 -12.83 -10.95
C LEU A 266 -2.78 -13.47 -12.05
N SER A 267 -2.10 -14.60 -11.80
CA SER A 267 -1.20 -15.23 -12.78
C SER A 267 -1.85 -15.49 -14.14
N SER A 268 -3.17 -15.75 -14.17
CA SER A 268 -3.94 -16.00 -15.40
C SER A 268 -4.31 -14.71 -16.17
N CYS A 269 -4.13 -13.54 -15.55
CA CYS A 269 -4.51 -12.23 -16.06
C CYS A 269 -3.31 -11.37 -16.48
N MET A 270 -2.09 -11.90 -16.39
CA MET A 270 -0.85 -11.15 -16.64
C MET A 270 0.05 -11.83 -17.66
N ASN A 271 1.03 -11.08 -18.17
CA ASN A 271 2.08 -11.56 -19.05
C ASN A 271 1.58 -12.21 -20.36
N PHE A 272 0.44 -11.72 -20.88
CA PHE A 272 -0.07 -12.14 -22.18
C PHE A 272 0.93 -11.84 -23.31
N PRO A 273 1.05 -12.71 -24.32
CA PRO A 273 1.83 -12.41 -25.52
C PRO A 273 1.45 -11.07 -26.14
N SER A 274 2.42 -10.35 -26.70
CA SER A 274 2.16 -9.13 -27.47
C SER A 274 1.11 -9.40 -28.56
N LEU A 275 0.18 -8.46 -28.75
CA LEU A 275 -0.94 -8.56 -29.70
C LEU A 275 -2.08 -9.52 -29.31
N THR A 276 -2.07 -10.10 -28.10
CA THR A 276 -3.24 -10.82 -27.58
C THR A 276 -4.43 -9.86 -27.53
N THR A 277 -5.55 -10.24 -28.15
CA THR A 277 -6.76 -9.41 -28.19
C THR A 277 -7.43 -9.35 -26.83
N VAL A 278 -8.19 -8.28 -26.57
CA VAL A 278 -8.93 -8.09 -25.32
C VAL A 278 -9.87 -9.28 -25.06
N ASP A 279 -10.59 -9.77 -26.07
CA ASP A 279 -11.49 -10.93 -25.93
C ASP A 279 -10.75 -12.20 -25.47
N VAL A 280 -9.53 -12.43 -25.97
CA VAL A 280 -8.72 -13.56 -25.54
C VAL A 280 -8.22 -13.34 -24.10
N LYS A 281 -7.82 -12.12 -23.74
CA LYS A 281 -7.45 -11.80 -22.35
C LYS A 281 -8.63 -12.05 -21.39
N ARG A 282 -9.84 -11.59 -21.74
CA ARG A 282 -11.10 -11.83 -21.00
C ARG A 282 -11.47 -13.29 -20.89
N MET A 283 -11.17 -14.09 -21.91
CA MET A 283 -11.39 -15.53 -21.89
C MET A 283 -10.43 -16.25 -20.92
N LEU A 284 -9.19 -15.78 -20.81
CA LEU A 284 -8.12 -16.44 -20.06
C LEU A 284 -7.96 -15.94 -18.62
N CYS A 285 -8.26 -14.66 -18.35
CA CYS A 285 -8.14 -14.07 -17.03
C CYS A 285 -9.14 -14.70 -16.05
N ARG A 286 -8.63 -15.59 -15.18
CA ARG A 286 -9.37 -16.38 -14.20
C ARG A 286 -8.60 -16.35 -12.88
N PRO A 287 -8.66 -15.24 -12.14
CA PRO A 287 -7.92 -15.13 -10.90
C PRO A 287 -8.38 -16.21 -9.90
N GLN A 288 -7.50 -16.57 -8.97
CA GLN A 288 -7.84 -17.46 -7.86
C GLN A 288 -7.81 -16.68 -6.56
N VAL A 289 -8.84 -16.82 -5.73
CA VAL A 289 -8.96 -16.09 -4.47
C VAL A 289 -8.76 -17.04 -3.30
N TYR A 290 -7.91 -16.64 -2.35
CA TYR A 290 -7.59 -17.37 -1.13
C TYR A 290 -8.02 -16.53 0.06
N ARG A 291 -8.84 -17.09 0.94
CA ARG A 291 -9.31 -16.40 2.14
C ARG A 291 -8.40 -16.68 3.32
N TYR A 292 -7.99 -15.65 4.05
CA TYR A 292 -7.38 -15.81 5.37
C TYR A 292 -8.26 -15.12 6.41
N ARG A 293 -8.55 -15.84 7.49
CA ARG A 293 -9.31 -15.34 8.63
C ARG A 293 -8.43 -15.41 9.87
N TYR A 294 -8.58 -14.44 10.77
CA TYR A 294 -7.86 -14.48 12.03
C TYR A 294 -8.15 -15.77 12.82
N PRO A 295 -7.12 -16.47 13.32
CA PRO A 295 -7.30 -17.73 14.05
C PRO A 295 -8.07 -17.57 15.37
N ASN A 296 -8.06 -16.37 15.96
CA ASN A 296 -8.79 -16.00 17.19
C ASN A 296 -9.32 -14.56 17.05
N ALA A 297 -10.50 -14.25 17.57
CA ALA A 297 -11.06 -12.90 17.58
C ALA A 297 -10.16 -11.91 18.35
N LEU A 298 -9.53 -12.37 19.43
CA LEU A 298 -8.73 -11.52 20.32
C LEU A 298 -7.51 -10.90 19.66
N ILE A 299 -6.99 -11.46 18.55
CA ILE A 299 -5.80 -10.87 17.92
C ILE A 299 -6.12 -9.53 17.25
N GLY A 300 -7.38 -9.32 16.84
CA GLY A 300 -7.85 -8.10 16.19
C GLY A 300 -8.88 -7.32 17.00
N LEU A 301 -9.10 -7.69 18.27
CA LEU A 301 -10.08 -7.05 19.16
C LEU A 301 -9.44 -5.82 19.83
N GLY A 302 -10.20 -4.73 19.95
CA GLY A 302 -9.76 -3.57 20.75
C GLY A 302 -9.68 -3.91 22.24
N HIS A 303 -9.01 -3.08 23.04
CA HIS A 303 -9.02 -3.27 24.50
C HIS A 303 -10.25 -2.64 25.16
N THR A 304 -10.91 -1.69 24.50
CA THR A 304 -12.15 -1.05 25.00
C THR A 304 -13.38 -1.40 24.16
N ALA A 305 -13.27 -1.46 22.84
CA ALA A 305 -14.39 -1.76 21.95
C ALA A 305 -14.54 -3.27 21.66
N ASP A 306 -15.77 -3.78 21.75
CA ASP A 306 -16.15 -5.18 21.52
C ASP A 306 -16.27 -5.54 20.01
N GLY A 307 -15.29 -5.11 19.21
CA GLY A 307 -15.27 -5.32 17.76
C GLY A 307 -13.88 -5.63 17.22
N THR A 308 -13.82 -6.61 16.33
CA THR A 308 -12.65 -6.86 15.47
C THR A 308 -12.95 -6.45 14.05
N SER A 309 -11.94 -6.06 13.28
CA SER A 309 -12.10 -5.66 11.89
C SER A 309 -11.14 -6.41 10.98
N GLY A 310 -11.52 -6.60 9.73
CA GLY A 310 -10.58 -6.92 8.65
C GLY A 310 -9.48 -5.85 8.56
N CYS A 311 -8.44 -6.12 7.78
CA CYS A 311 -7.45 -5.09 7.48
C CYS A 311 -8.14 -3.91 6.76
N HIS A 312 -7.81 -2.70 7.19
CA HIS A 312 -8.17 -1.43 6.57
C HIS A 312 -7.20 -1.15 5.43
N GLU A 313 -5.90 -1.22 5.71
CA GLU A 313 -4.79 -1.21 4.74
C GLU A 313 -3.74 -2.27 5.14
N LEU A 314 -2.88 -2.68 4.21
CA LEU A 314 -1.77 -3.56 4.51
C LEU A 314 -0.50 -3.22 3.73
N GLU A 315 0.65 -3.70 4.20
CA GLU A 315 1.91 -3.56 3.48
C GLU A 315 2.71 -4.86 3.57
N ILE A 316 3.15 -5.37 2.41
CA ILE A 316 3.97 -6.57 2.30
C ILE A 316 5.44 -6.23 2.11
N TYR A 317 6.28 -6.83 2.94
CA TYR A 317 7.70 -6.53 2.99
C TYR A 317 8.55 -7.57 2.24
N PRO A 318 9.80 -7.21 1.83
CA PRO A 318 10.68 -8.12 1.09
C PRO A 318 10.98 -9.46 1.79
N ASP A 319 10.90 -9.47 3.12
CA ASP A 319 11.09 -10.65 3.96
C ASP A 319 9.79 -11.45 4.22
N ASP A 320 8.74 -11.16 3.45
CA ASP A 320 7.40 -11.75 3.52
C ASP A 320 6.67 -11.48 4.85
N ARG A 321 7.07 -10.43 5.58
CA ARG A 321 6.23 -9.90 6.65
C ARG A 321 5.10 -9.07 6.07
N LEU A 322 3.93 -9.13 6.69
CA LEU A 322 2.77 -8.33 6.32
C LEU A 322 2.33 -7.54 7.55
N SER A 323 2.30 -6.21 7.47
CA SER A 323 1.57 -5.38 8.43
C SER A 323 0.15 -5.18 7.94
N CYS A 324 -0.80 -5.14 8.87
CA CYS A 324 -2.22 -4.97 8.62
C CYS A 324 -2.74 -3.95 9.63
N ALA A 325 -3.30 -2.85 9.14
CA ALA A 325 -4.00 -1.87 9.97
C ALA A 325 -5.43 -2.33 10.19
N GLY A 326 -5.75 -2.95 11.32
CA GLY A 326 -7.16 -3.15 11.69
C GLY A 326 -7.63 -1.98 12.55
N ILE A 327 -8.85 -1.48 12.31
CA ILE A 327 -9.42 -0.32 13.03
C ILE A 327 -9.19 -0.41 14.54
N SER A 328 -9.49 -1.57 15.14
CA SER A 328 -9.35 -1.81 16.59
C SER A 328 -7.98 -2.36 17.03
N ALA A 329 -7.17 -2.87 16.09
CA ALA A 329 -5.84 -3.40 16.38
C ALA A 329 -5.03 -3.54 15.09
N SER A 330 -3.78 -3.10 15.10
CA SER A 330 -2.83 -3.31 14.00
C SER A 330 -2.05 -4.61 14.21
N LEU A 331 -2.04 -5.48 13.21
CA LEU A 331 -1.50 -6.84 13.29
C LEU A 331 -0.23 -6.99 12.44
N LEU A 332 0.63 -7.90 12.86
CA LEU A 332 1.82 -8.31 12.11
C LEU A 332 1.80 -9.82 11.84
N PHE A 333 2.07 -10.19 10.59
CA PHE A 333 2.14 -11.57 10.14
C PHE A 333 3.49 -11.88 9.46
N ASP A 334 3.87 -13.16 9.43
CA ASP A 334 4.91 -13.75 8.59
C ASP A 334 4.24 -14.67 7.55
N LEU A 335 4.35 -14.31 6.27
CA LEU A 335 3.78 -15.00 5.13
C LEU A 335 4.82 -15.83 4.37
N LYS A 336 6.03 -16.03 4.92
CA LYS A 336 7.07 -16.79 4.24
C LYS A 336 6.65 -18.22 3.90
N GLY A 337 5.78 -18.82 4.72
CA GLY A 337 5.19 -20.14 4.46
C GLY A 337 4.00 -20.11 3.50
N ALA A 338 3.48 -18.93 3.16
CA ALA A 338 2.27 -18.78 2.37
C ALA A 338 2.49 -18.90 0.85
N PHE A 339 3.74 -18.97 0.40
CA PHE A 339 4.08 -19.07 -1.01
C PHE A 339 4.92 -20.32 -1.29
N ASN A 340 4.52 -21.08 -2.30
CA ASN A 340 5.31 -22.13 -2.92
C ASN A 340 6.20 -21.50 -4.00
N ASP A 341 7.51 -21.66 -3.86
CA ASP A 341 8.49 -21.15 -4.82
C ASP A 341 8.62 -22.01 -6.08
N ASN A 342 7.83 -23.09 -6.22
CA ASN A 342 7.91 -24.07 -7.31
C ASN A 342 9.32 -24.64 -7.57
N GLY A 343 10.19 -24.63 -6.55
CA GLY A 343 11.59 -25.03 -6.66
C GLY A 343 12.51 -23.98 -7.27
N THR A 344 12.04 -22.75 -7.47
CA THR A 344 12.75 -21.61 -8.08
C THR A 344 12.90 -20.42 -7.12
N PRO A 345 13.73 -20.52 -6.07
CA PRO A 345 13.80 -19.54 -4.95
C PRO A 345 14.26 -18.11 -5.32
N SER A 346 14.63 -17.86 -6.58
CA SER A 346 15.02 -16.56 -7.09
C SER A 346 14.16 -16.08 -8.27
N ASN A 347 13.16 -16.88 -8.66
CA ASN A 347 12.14 -16.49 -9.63
C ASN A 347 10.85 -16.36 -8.84
N TYR A 348 10.39 -15.14 -8.64
CA TYR A 348 9.16 -14.90 -7.89
C TYR A 348 7.93 -14.86 -8.79
N LEU A 349 8.11 -14.87 -10.12
CA LEU A 349 7.02 -14.73 -11.10
C LEU A 349 6.19 -15.99 -11.27
N ASP A 350 6.68 -17.13 -10.78
CA ASP A 350 5.96 -18.40 -10.76
C ASP A 350 5.61 -18.86 -9.35
N ASP A 351 5.90 -18.06 -8.32
CA ASP A 351 5.44 -18.34 -6.95
C ASP A 351 3.92 -18.47 -6.92
N ARG A 352 3.40 -19.42 -6.15
CA ARG A 352 1.96 -19.65 -5.99
C ARG A 352 1.54 -19.64 -4.52
N PRO A 353 0.34 -19.15 -4.19
CA PRO A 353 -0.17 -19.26 -2.83
C PRO A 353 -0.32 -20.73 -2.40
N ASN A 354 0.06 -21.03 -1.16
CA ASN A 354 -0.19 -22.31 -0.52
C ASN A 354 -1.62 -22.36 0.03
N GLY A 355 -2.21 -23.56 0.03
CA GLY A 355 -3.58 -23.80 0.49
C GLY A 355 -4.55 -24.02 -0.66
N THR A 356 -5.84 -23.95 -0.36
CA THR A 356 -6.92 -24.24 -1.31
C THR A 356 -7.66 -22.94 -1.65
N PRO A 357 -7.73 -22.53 -2.94
CA PRO A 357 -8.51 -21.36 -3.31
C PRO A 357 -10.00 -21.60 -3.06
N LEU A 358 -10.74 -20.52 -2.86
CA LEU A 358 -12.19 -20.57 -2.75
C LEU A 358 -12.81 -21.17 -4.04
N PRO A 359 -13.89 -21.96 -3.92
CA PRO A 359 -14.55 -22.58 -5.07
C PRO A 359 -15.47 -21.58 -5.81
N CYS A 360 -14.92 -20.42 -6.16
CA CYS A 360 -15.65 -19.30 -6.75
C CYS A 360 -16.32 -19.69 -8.07
N ARG A 361 -17.53 -19.17 -8.29
CA ARG A 361 -18.22 -19.31 -9.58
C ARG A 361 -17.61 -18.35 -10.60
N VAL A 362 -17.56 -18.77 -11.87
CA VAL A 362 -17.26 -17.85 -12.98
C VAL A 362 -18.56 -17.53 -13.71
N ARG A 363 -18.87 -16.26 -13.88
CA ARG A 363 -20.10 -15.79 -14.54
C ARG A 363 -19.87 -14.49 -15.32
N PRO A 364 -20.74 -14.16 -16.29
CA PRO A 364 -20.79 -12.80 -16.82
C PRO A 364 -21.15 -11.78 -15.73
N SER A 365 -20.79 -10.52 -15.98
CA SER A 365 -21.30 -9.38 -15.23
C SER A 365 -22.84 -9.36 -15.25
N MET A 366 -23.43 -8.92 -14.13
CA MET A 366 -24.88 -8.74 -14.03
C MET A 366 -25.34 -7.43 -14.68
N THR A 367 -24.41 -6.54 -15.02
CA THR A 367 -24.72 -5.24 -15.61
C THR A 367 -25.22 -5.39 -17.04
N SER A 368 -26.37 -4.77 -17.30
CA SER A 368 -26.96 -4.70 -18.63
C SER A 368 -26.47 -3.50 -19.44
N ALA A 369 -26.63 -3.57 -20.76
CA ALA A 369 -26.34 -2.45 -21.65
C ALA A 369 -27.09 -1.16 -21.23
N PRO A 370 -26.48 0.03 -21.40
CA PRO A 370 -25.24 0.27 -22.14
C PRO A 370 -23.94 0.13 -21.31
N PHE A 371 -24.01 -0.14 -20.00
CA PHE A 371 -22.85 -0.11 -19.10
C PHE A 371 -22.21 -1.48 -18.83
N GLY A 372 -22.71 -2.53 -19.48
CA GLY A 372 -22.20 -3.89 -19.29
C GLY A 372 -20.79 -4.07 -19.86
N THR A 373 -20.01 -4.91 -19.19
CA THR A 373 -18.67 -5.36 -19.60
C THR A 373 -18.73 -6.78 -20.18
N ALA A 374 -17.81 -7.11 -21.09
CA ALA A 374 -17.63 -8.50 -21.55
C ALA A 374 -16.65 -9.29 -20.68
N ALA A 375 -16.00 -8.65 -19.70
CA ALA A 375 -15.17 -9.33 -18.72
C ALA A 375 -15.98 -10.34 -17.89
N GLN A 376 -15.31 -11.39 -17.42
CA GLN A 376 -15.92 -12.39 -16.55
C GLN A 376 -15.65 -12.05 -15.09
N VAL A 377 -16.62 -12.34 -14.24
CA VAL A 377 -16.55 -12.19 -12.80
C VAL A 377 -16.16 -13.53 -12.19
N THR A 378 -15.05 -13.55 -11.45
CA THR A 378 -14.73 -14.60 -10.48
C THR A 378 -15.44 -14.27 -9.18
N ASP A 379 -16.65 -14.81 -9.05
CA ASP A 379 -17.59 -14.53 -7.98
C ASP A 379 -17.28 -15.41 -6.77
N CYS A 380 -16.67 -14.83 -5.74
CA CYS A 380 -16.36 -15.50 -4.47
C CYS A 380 -17.39 -15.18 -3.37
N VAL A 381 -18.53 -14.59 -3.75
CA VAL A 381 -19.74 -14.52 -2.92
C VAL A 381 -20.57 -15.80 -3.07
N PHE A 382 -20.51 -16.45 -4.23
CA PHE A 382 -21.17 -17.73 -4.50
C PHE A 382 -20.20 -18.81 -5.00
N ASP A 383 -20.38 -20.04 -4.54
CA ASP A 383 -19.62 -21.18 -5.04
C ASP A 383 -20.07 -21.61 -6.45
N ALA A 384 -19.29 -22.47 -7.08
CA ALA A 384 -19.59 -23.04 -8.40
C ALA A 384 -20.95 -23.78 -8.47
N GLY A 385 -21.52 -24.19 -7.33
CA GLY A 385 -22.85 -24.78 -7.21
C GLY A 385 -23.98 -23.75 -7.02
N GLY A 386 -23.65 -22.46 -6.94
CA GLY A 386 -24.58 -21.35 -6.73
C GLY A 386 -25.01 -21.15 -5.28
N GLN A 387 -24.29 -21.71 -4.31
CA GLN A 387 -24.53 -21.47 -2.88
C GLN A 387 -23.67 -20.32 -2.36
N GLU A 388 -24.18 -19.53 -1.43
CA GLU A 388 -23.41 -18.42 -0.83
C GLU A 388 -22.15 -18.92 -0.10
N LEU A 389 -21.03 -18.20 -0.25
CA LEU A 389 -19.76 -18.42 0.43
C LEU A 389 -19.59 -17.52 1.67
N THR A 390 -20.70 -17.24 2.37
CA THR A 390 -20.71 -16.54 3.67
C THR A 390 -19.77 -17.22 4.67
N ILE A 391 -19.33 -16.48 5.70
CA ILE A 391 -18.46 -17.02 6.75
C ILE A 391 -19.01 -18.34 7.35
N PRO A 392 -20.28 -18.44 7.75
CA PRO A 392 -20.81 -19.68 8.32
C PRO A 392 -20.75 -20.85 7.34
N ARG A 393 -21.10 -20.62 6.06
CA ARG A 393 -21.08 -21.66 5.03
C ARG A 393 -19.65 -22.09 4.72
N TRP A 394 -18.74 -21.15 4.56
CA TRP A 394 -17.31 -21.41 4.36
C TRP A 394 -16.72 -22.27 5.50
N LEU A 395 -17.09 -21.99 6.76
CA LEU A 395 -16.72 -22.83 7.90
C LEU A 395 -17.24 -24.27 7.76
N THR A 396 -18.47 -24.49 7.29
CA THR A 396 -19.00 -25.85 7.07
C THR A 396 -18.29 -26.61 5.94
N LEU A 397 -17.61 -25.91 5.03
CA LEU A 397 -16.78 -26.50 3.97
C LEU A 397 -15.38 -26.89 4.46
N GLY A 398 -15.10 -26.75 5.77
CA GLY A 398 -13.79 -27.00 6.34
C GLY A 398 -12.86 -25.80 6.27
N ALA A 399 -13.39 -24.60 5.98
CA ALA A 399 -12.65 -23.34 5.98
C ALA A 399 -11.38 -23.35 5.09
N PRO A 400 -11.49 -23.71 3.78
CA PRO A 400 -10.34 -23.67 2.89
C PRO A 400 -9.72 -22.26 2.89
N SER A 401 -8.43 -22.19 3.22
CA SER A 401 -7.75 -20.92 3.47
C SER A 401 -6.43 -20.82 2.71
N LEU A 402 -5.89 -19.60 2.68
CA LEU A 402 -4.45 -19.40 2.53
C LEU A 402 -3.73 -20.13 3.69
N GLU A 403 -2.74 -20.95 3.36
CA GLU A 403 -1.95 -21.69 4.34
C GLU A 403 -0.61 -21.00 4.61
N GLY A 404 0.08 -21.37 5.69
CA GLY A 404 1.45 -20.91 5.95
C GLY A 404 1.60 -19.47 6.43
N VAL A 405 0.48 -18.81 6.77
CA VAL A 405 0.46 -17.51 7.45
C VAL A 405 0.69 -17.71 8.95
N GLN A 406 1.66 -17.00 9.51
CA GLN A 406 1.96 -17.01 10.93
C GLN A 406 1.67 -15.63 11.54
N PHE A 407 0.80 -15.57 12.54
CA PHE A 407 0.61 -14.36 13.35
C PHE A 407 1.80 -14.11 14.29
N LEU A 408 2.28 -12.87 14.35
CA LEU A 408 3.44 -12.46 15.15
C LEU A 408 3.08 -11.62 16.38
N GLY A 409 1.95 -10.91 16.35
CA GLY A 409 1.49 -10.04 17.44
C GLY A 409 0.69 -8.85 16.94
N SER A 410 0.00 -8.17 17.85
CA SER A 410 -0.83 -7.00 17.58
C SER A 410 -0.48 -5.81 18.47
N ALA A 411 -0.58 -4.62 17.90
CA ALA A 411 -0.71 -3.37 18.64
C ALA A 411 -2.21 -3.18 18.90
N ILE A 412 -2.64 -3.35 20.14
CA ILE A 412 -4.06 -3.29 20.52
C ILE A 412 -4.45 -1.82 20.75
N HIS A 413 -5.47 -1.36 20.04
CA HIS A 413 -5.99 0.01 20.14
C HIS A 413 -7.25 0.05 21.00
N MET A 414 -7.74 1.25 21.29
CA MET A 414 -9.01 1.40 22.02
C MET A 414 -10.22 0.99 21.16
N GLY A 415 -10.11 1.16 19.85
CA GLY A 415 -11.20 0.96 18.88
C GLY A 415 -12.12 2.19 18.78
N ARG A 416 -12.95 2.21 17.74
CA ARG A 416 -13.70 3.40 17.32
C ARG A 416 -14.68 3.90 18.39
N GLY A 417 -14.61 5.19 18.71
CA GLY A 417 -15.53 5.88 19.62
C GLY A 417 -15.28 5.62 21.11
N ALA A 418 -14.13 5.02 21.44
CA ALA A 418 -13.70 4.76 22.81
C ALA A 418 -13.16 6.05 23.49
N PRO A 419 -12.94 6.07 24.82
CA PRO A 419 -12.87 7.32 25.60
C PRO A 419 -11.51 8.03 25.57
N TYR A 420 -10.47 7.48 24.93
CA TYR A 420 -9.11 8.02 24.98
C TYR A 420 -8.82 9.04 23.87
N THR A 421 -8.01 10.04 24.22
CA THR A 421 -7.68 11.15 23.32
C THR A 421 -6.59 10.80 22.30
N ALA A 422 -6.31 11.70 21.37
CA ALA A 422 -5.23 11.60 20.35
C ALA A 422 -3.84 11.56 20.94
N LEU A 423 -3.71 11.98 22.19
CA LEU A 423 -2.47 11.94 22.94
C LEU A 423 -2.27 10.61 23.67
N GLU A 424 -3.28 9.74 23.63
CA GLU A 424 -3.33 8.54 24.43
C GLU A 424 -3.45 7.31 23.53
N ASP A 425 -4.40 7.22 22.62
CA ASP A 425 -4.59 5.99 21.88
C ASP A 425 -5.12 6.18 20.46
N VAL A 426 -5.00 5.13 19.65
CA VAL A 426 -5.51 5.11 18.26
C VAL A 426 -7.01 4.83 18.28
N ASP A 427 -7.81 5.69 17.63
CA ASP A 427 -9.26 5.49 17.45
C ASP A 427 -9.55 4.67 16.19
N VAL A 428 -8.94 5.10 15.08
CA VAL A 428 -9.06 4.45 13.78
C VAL A 428 -7.66 4.30 13.20
N SER A 429 -7.15 3.07 13.21
CA SER A 429 -5.97 2.72 12.43
C SER A 429 -6.37 2.63 10.96
N HIS A 430 -5.88 3.56 10.15
CA HIS A 430 -6.04 3.50 8.70
C HIS A 430 -4.88 2.73 8.07
N GLU A 431 -3.65 3.04 8.50
CA GLU A 431 -2.43 2.41 8.00
C GLU A 431 -1.50 1.98 9.12
N ALA A 432 -0.71 0.95 8.84
CA ALA A 432 0.27 0.40 9.75
C ALA A 432 1.48 -0.09 8.97
N GLU A 433 2.65 0.50 9.20
CA GLU A 433 3.88 0.15 8.51
C GLU A 433 5.05 -0.09 9.47
N LEU A 434 5.88 -1.08 9.16
CA LEU A 434 7.17 -1.27 9.84
C LEU A 434 8.12 -0.12 9.52
N SER A 435 8.78 0.42 10.54
CA SER A 435 9.88 1.37 10.33
C SER A 435 11.00 0.73 9.54
N ASN A 436 11.87 1.50 8.89
CA ASN A 436 13.00 0.94 8.14
C ASN A 436 13.87 -0.03 8.97
N SER A 437 14.01 0.18 10.29
CA SER A 437 14.75 -0.71 11.20
C SER A 437 14.04 -2.04 11.49
N ARG A 438 12.73 -2.13 11.19
CA ARG A 438 11.80 -3.21 11.54
C ARG A 438 11.59 -3.41 13.05
N ARG A 439 12.01 -2.44 13.87
CA ARG A 439 11.82 -2.46 15.32
C ARG A 439 10.50 -1.82 15.75
N LEU A 440 9.97 -0.92 14.93
CA LEU A 440 8.73 -0.22 15.21
C LEU A 440 7.66 -0.61 14.21
N LEU A 441 6.43 -0.66 14.69
CA LEU A 441 5.22 -0.57 13.88
C LEU A 441 4.67 0.85 14.07
N LEU A 442 4.62 1.61 12.99
CA LEU A 442 4.07 2.96 12.94
C LEU A 442 2.62 2.86 12.48
N VAL A 443 1.70 3.40 13.26
CA VAL A 443 0.26 3.26 13.05
C VAL A 443 -0.35 4.64 12.93
N SER A 444 -1.15 4.88 11.89
CA SER A 444 -1.88 6.13 11.74
C SER A 444 -3.11 6.17 12.65
N ASP A 445 -3.58 7.37 12.95
CA ASP A 445 -4.79 7.61 13.73
C ASP A 445 -5.69 8.60 12.99
N GLU A 446 -6.59 8.06 12.17
CA GLU A 446 -7.56 8.82 11.36
C GLU A 446 -8.84 9.13 12.17
N ARG A 447 -8.68 9.48 13.45
CA ARG A 447 -9.80 9.81 14.33
C ARG A 447 -10.76 10.85 13.72
N GLY A 448 -12.04 10.50 13.66
CA GLY A 448 -13.07 11.36 13.07
C GLY A 448 -12.94 11.58 11.56
N GLY A 449 -12.08 10.82 10.87
CA GLY A 449 -12.09 10.68 9.41
C GLY A 449 -13.28 9.86 8.93
N GLY A 450 -13.68 10.05 7.68
CA GLY A 450 -14.85 9.41 7.05
C GLY A 450 -16.24 9.81 7.60
N VAL A 451 -16.35 10.36 8.82
CA VAL A 451 -17.63 10.76 9.44
C VAL A 451 -17.46 12.06 10.26
N VAL A 452 -18.16 13.12 9.82
CA VAL A 452 -18.26 14.44 10.48
C VAL A 452 -18.83 14.30 11.91
N PRO A 453 -18.36 15.05 12.93
CA PRO A 453 -17.69 14.43 14.07
C PRO A 453 -18.56 14.26 15.34
N PRO A 454 -17.99 13.71 16.44
CA PRO A 454 -17.14 14.51 17.34
C PRO A 454 -15.65 14.11 17.29
N GLY A 455 -14.74 15.09 17.21
CA GLY A 455 -13.28 14.87 17.10
C GLY A 455 -12.57 15.67 16.00
N ALA A 456 -13.11 15.80 14.79
CA ALA A 456 -12.35 16.28 13.62
C ALA A 456 -12.29 17.81 13.40
N THR A 457 -12.13 18.64 14.43
CA THR A 457 -12.05 20.10 14.27
C THR A 457 -10.65 20.64 14.57
N CYS A 458 -10.16 21.55 13.73
CA CYS A 458 -8.99 22.36 14.00
C CYS A 458 -9.41 23.81 14.27
N SER A 459 -8.94 24.38 15.38
CA SER A 459 -9.03 25.81 15.69
C SER A 459 -7.63 26.31 16.07
N PRO A 460 -7.10 27.35 15.40
CA PRO A 460 -5.72 27.77 15.61
C PRO A 460 -5.52 28.24 17.04
N GLY A 461 -4.45 27.77 17.68
CA GLY A 461 -4.09 28.15 19.04
C GLY A 461 -4.92 27.52 20.16
N VAL A 462 -5.91 26.66 19.84
CA VAL A 462 -6.64 25.86 20.83
C VAL A 462 -6.42 24.38 20.52
N ASP A 463 -5.65 23.68 21.36
CA ASP A 463 -5.46 22.25 21.20
C ASP A 463 -6.78 21.51 21.44
N ASN A 464 -7.20 20.71 20.45
CA ASN A 464 -8.30 19.77 20.56
C ASN A 464 -7.71 18.37 20.83
N PRO A 465 -7.60 17.94 22.10
CA PRO A 465 -6.97 16.66 22.42
C PRO A 465 -7.76 15.47 21.88
N GLN A 466 -9.08 15.61 21.68
CA GLN A 466 -9.92 14.57 21.10
C GLN A 466 -9.67 14.38 19.60
N GLY A 467 -9.14 15.39 18.91
CA GLY A 467 -9.01 15.45 17.46
C GLY A 467 -7.59 15.53 16.95
N ASN A 468 -7.46 15.70 15.63
CA ASN A 468 -6.19 15.88 14.94
C ASN A 468 -5.21 14.75 15.31
N GLY A 469 -5.51 13.55 14.83
CA GLY A 469 -4.72 12.35 15.09
C GLY A 469 -3.33 12.44 14.47
N GLY A 470 -2.71 11.32 14.12
CA GLY A 470 -1.35 11.35 13.61
C GLY A 470 -0.71 9.98 13.59
N ILE A 471 0.48 9.86 14.17
CA ILE A 471 1.28 8.63 14.10
C ILE A 471 1.62 8.15 15.51
N HIS A 472 1.33 6.89 15.77
CA HIS A 472 1.62 6.18 17.01
C HIS A 472 2.70 5.13 16.74
N ALA A 473 3.75 5.09 17.57
CA ALA A 473 4.80 4.09 17.44
C ALA A 473 4.67 2.98 18.49
N TYR A 474 4.70 1.74 18.02
CA TYR A 474 4.70 0.52 18.83
C TYR A 474 6.00 -0.26 18.63
N VAL A 475 6.47 -0.95 19.67
CA VAL A 475 7.68 -1.78 19.59
C VAL A 475 7.30 -3.19 19.12
N VAL A 476 7.84 -3.62 17.97
CA VAL A 476 7.49 -4.90 17.33
C VAL A 476 7.71 -6.10 18.25
N SER A 477 8.78 -6.10 19.06
CA SER A 477 9.06 -7.19 20.00
C SER A 477 8.17 -7.19 21.26
N GLN A 478 7.29 -6.20 21.39
CA GLN A 478 6.36 -6.03 22.52
C GLN A 478 4.89 -6.10 22.06
N LEU A 479 4.65 -6.40 20.78
CA LEU A 479 3.29 -6.65 20.29
C LEU A 479 2.67 -7.82 21.04
N LEU A 480 1.36 -7.72 21.28
CA LEU A 480 0.64 -8.63 22.14
C LEU A 480 0.09 -9.81 21.35
N PRO A 481 0.06 -11.02 21.92
CA PRO A 481 -0.48 -12.19 21.23
C PRO A 481 -2.03 -12.23 21.21
N ALA A 482 -2.69 -11.39 22.00
CA ALA A 482 -4.14 -11.29 22.13
C ALA A 482 -4.51 -9.98 22.84
N SER A 483 -5.72 -9.47 22.61
CA SER A 483 -6.30 -8.36 23.35
C SER A 483 -6.50 -8.74 24.83
N PRO A 484 -6.08 -7.88 25.78
CA PRO A 484 -6.51 -7.97 27.16
C PRO A 484 -7.88 -7.29 27.31
N SER A 485 -8.94 -7.85 26.74
CA SER A 485 -10.24 -7.18 26.62
C SER A 485 -10.88 -6.86 27.97
N GLY A 486 -11.47 -5.67 28.10
CA GLY A 486 -12.27 -5.27 29.26
C GLY A 486 -12.21 -3.77 29.54
N PRO A 487 -13.26 -3.16 30.12
CA PRO A 487 -13.30 -1.72 30.36
C PRO A 487 -12.44 -1.25 31.55
N ASP A 488 -11.65 -2.14 32.14
CA ASP A 488 -10.87 -1.84 33.34
C ASP A 488 -9.50 -1.21 33.04
N LEU A 489 -8.89 -0.64 34.08
CA LEU A 489 -7.60 0.03 33.95
C LEU A 489 -6.44 -0.94 33.67
N GLU A 490 -6.60 -2.22 34.03
CA GLU A 490 -5.57 -3.25 33.87
C GLU A 490 -5.45 -3.67 32.40
N ALA A 491 -6.57 -3.94 31.74
CA ALA A 491 -6.69 -4.16 30.30
C ALA A 491 -5.97 -3.07 29.49
N LYS A 492 -6.31 -1.81 29.77
CA LYS A 492 -5.69 -0.62 29.17
C LYS A 492 -4.17 -0.57 29.41
N ASP A 493 -3.70 -0.78 30.64
CA ASP A 493 -2.26 -0.72 30.95
C ASP A 493 -1.46 -1.83 30.25
N LEU A 494 -2.05 -3.02 30.10
CA LEU A 494 -1.47 -4.13 29.34
C LEU A 494 -1.41 -3.80 27.84
N ALA A 495 -2.51 -3.31 27.25
CA ALA A 495 -2.56 -2.90 25.84
C ALA A 495 -1.49 -1.83 25.54
N TRP A 496 -1.36 -0.84 26.43
CA TRP A 496 -0.38 0.23 26.30
C TRP A 496 1.07 -0.18 26.56
N GLY A 497 1.30 -1.42 27.00
CA GLY A 497 2.63 -1.98 27.22
C GLY A 497 3.48 -2.05 25.95
N SER A 498 2.85 -2.14 24.78
CA SER A 498 3.51 -2.24 23.47
C SER A 498 3.96 -0.90 22.87
N TYR A 499 3.52 0.24 23.43
CA TYR A 499 3.91 1.56 22.92
C TYR A 499 5.41 1.82 23.06
N ALA A 500 6.01 2.31 21.99
CA ALA A 500 7.32 2.92 22.05
C ALA A 500 7.29 4.17 22.93
N ARG A 501 8.42 4.48 23.55
CA ARG A 501 8.55 5.62 24.48
C ARG A 501 9.31 6.77 23.84
N ASN A 502 8.92 8.00 24.14
CA ASN A 502 9.68 9.18 23.79
C ASN A 502 10.83 9.41 24.79
N PRO A 503 11.79 10.31 24.51
CA PRO A 503 12.90 10.61 25.44
C PRO A 503 12.47 11.11 26.83
N ALA A 504 11.25 11.64 26.96
CA ALA A 504 10.67 12.08 28.24
C ALA A 504 9.94 10.96 28.99
N GLY A 505 9.90 9.73 28.46
CA GLY A 505 9.26 8.56 29.06
C GLY A 505 7.76 8.40 28.73
N GLY A 506 7.16 9.36 28.03
CA GLY A 506 5.78 9.25 27.54
C GLY A 506 5.66 8.32 26.33
N LYS A 507 4.44 8.08 25.84
CA LYS A 507 4.23 7.36 24.58
C LYS A 507 4.82 8.17 23.40
N ALA A 508 5.41 7.47 22.43
CA ALA A 508 5.91 8.09 21.21
C ALA A 508 4.74 8.27 20.23
N ILE A 509 4.11 9.44 20.32
CA ILE A 509 2.97 9.85 19.51
C ILE A 509 3.30 11.17 18.84
N TYR A 510 3.00 11.28 17.56
CA TYR A 510 3.08 12.53 16.80
C TYR A 510 1.68 12.98 16.41
N ARG A 511 1.40 14.26 16.65
CA ARG A 511 0.25 14.98 16.10
C ARG A 511 0.79 16.19 15.35
N ALA A 512 0.21 16.48 14.19
CA ALA A 512 0.64 17.64 13.42
C ALA A 512 0.29 18.94 14.16
N PRO A 513 1.20 19.93 14.20
CA PRO A 513 0.83 21.29 14.52
C PRO A 513 -0.23 21.80 13.53
N ILE A 514 -1.15 22.64 14.01
CA ILE A 514 -2.17 23.22 13.15
C ILE A 514 -1.60 24.44 12.42
N HIS A 515 -1.52 24.36 11.09
CA HIS A 515 -1.01 25.45 10.22
C HIS A 515 -2.10 26.16 9.42
N THR A 516 -3.36 25.83 9.66
CA THR A 516 -4.54 26.41 9.01
C THR A 516 -5.26 27.41 9.92
N GLY A 517 -6.34 28.02 9.41
CA GLY A 517 -7.33 28.73 10.21
C GLY A 517 -8.28 27.76 10.93
N PRO A 518 -9.36 28.23 11.58
CA PRO A 518 -10.45 27.34 11.94
C PRO A 518 -11.08 26.79 10.66
N GLU A 519 -11.15 25.47 10.55
CA GLU A 519 -11.71 24.82 9.36
C GLU A 519 -13.12 24.29 9.64
N LEU A 520 -13.97 24.37 8.62
CA LEU A 520 -15.35 23.88 8.67
C LEU A 520 -15.43 22.36 8.45
N THR A 521 -14.34 21.74 7.98
CA THR A 521 -14.23 20.32 7.62
C THR A 521 -13.36 19.55 8.61
N VAL A 522 -13.16 18.26 8.32
CA VAL A 522 -12.34 17.35 9.12
C VAL A 522 -10.88 17.79 9.16
N CYS A 523 -10.26 17.76 10.34
CA CYS A 523 -8.82 18.01 10.52
C CYS A 523 -8.18 16.83 11.24
N THR A 524 -7.82 15.79 10.49
CA THR A 524 -7.08 14.64 11.00
C THR A 524 -6.16 14.06 9.94
N ALA A 525 -5.20 13.26 10.40
CA ALA A 525 -4.27 12.54 9.54
C ALA A 525 -5.01 11.42 8.81
N HIS A 526 -4.54 11.01 7.63
CA HIS A 526 -5.12 9.91 6.87
C HIS A 526 -4.06 8.85 6.53
N VAL A 527 -3.75 8.67 5.25
CA VAL A 527 -2.73 7.76 4.71
C VAL A 527 -1.34 8.41 4.66
N PHE A 528 -0.30 7.61 4.85
CA PHE A 528 1.08 8.00 4.90
C PHE A 528 1.99 7.09 4.07
N GLN A 529 3.08 7.67 3.57
CA GLN A 529 4.13 6.96 2.88
C GLN A 529 5.45 7.13 3.61
N GLN A 530 6.07 6.02 4.03
CA GLN A 530 7.49 6.06 4.40
C GLN A 530 8.38 6.16 3.16
N ILE A 531 9.39 7.03 3.21
CA ILE A 531 10.39 7.09 2.15
C ILE A 531 11.41 5.97 2.35
N ALA A 532 11.45 5.01 1.42
CA ALA A 532 12.38 3.89 1.46
C ALA A 532 13.82 4.31 1.80
N GLY A 533 14.37 3.69 2.86
CA GLY A 533 15.73 3.95 3.33
C GLY A 533 15.91 5.23 4.15
N GLN A 534 14.83 5.95 4.46
CA GLN A 534 14.84 7.15 5.29
C GLN A 534 13.89 6.95 6.48
N ASN A 535 14.19 7.62 7.60
CA ASN A 535 13.20 7.76 8.67
C ASN A 535 12.40 9.05 8.46
N ARG A 536 11.67 9.10 7.35
CA ARG A 536 10.87 10.23 6.90
C ARG A 536 9.57 9.73 6.30
N ILE A 537 8.48 10.41 6.64
CA ILE A 537 7.11 10.12 6.22
C ILE A 537 6.53 11.34 5.52
N PHE A 538 5.83 11.12 4.41
CA PHE A 538 4.92 12.09 3.79
C PHE A 538 3.50 11.61 4.05
N MET A 539 2.61 12.50 4.48
CA MET A 539 1.28 12.11 4.94
C MET A 539 0.22 13.09 4.46
N GLY A 540 -0.90 12.56 3.96
CA GLY A 540 -2.10 13.31 3.68
C GLY A 540 -2.80 13.70 4.99
N TRP A 541 -3.23 14.95 5.08
CA TRP A 541 -3.91 15.46 6.26
C TRP A 541 -5.10 16.31 5.83
N TYR A 542 -6.28 15.92 6.30
CA TYR A 542 -7.50 16.63 5.94
C TYR A 542 -7.44 18.09 6.40
N SER A 543 -7.89 18.99 5.53
CA SER A 543 -7.77 20.45 5.62
C SER A 543 -6.34 21.00 5.76
N GLN A 544 -5.34 20.18 6.11
CA GLN A 544 -3.97 20.58 6.45
C GLN A 544 -2.92 20.10 5.44
N GLY A 545 -3.36 19.67 4.26
CA GLY A 545 -2.48 19.38 3.13
C GLY A 545 -1.55 18.19 3.36
N THR A 546 -0.29 18.35 2.96
CA THR A 546 0.77 17.36 3.17
C THR A 546 1.63 17.75 4.35
N HIS A 547 1.83 16.82 5.30
CA HIS A 547 2.84 16.95 6.35
C HIS A 547 4.03 16.02 6.09
N VAL A 548 5.22 16.50 6.42
CA VAL A 548 6.46 15.71 6.38
C VAL A 548 6.97 15.51 7.78
N ILE A 549 7.05 14.26 8.21
CA ILE A 549 7.43 13.87 9.56
C ILE A 549 8.76 13.11 9.51
N ASP A 550 9.76 13.63 10.21
CA ASP A 550 11.00 12.93 10.51
C ASP A 550 10.87 12.18 11.83
N PHE A 551 11.43 10.97 11.92
CA PHE A 551 11.49 10.23 13.17
C PHE A 551 12.89 9.70 13.49
N ILE A 552 13.24 9.72 14.77
CA ILE A 552 14.56 9.34 15.28
C ILE A 552 14.39 8.15 16.19
N GLU A 553 15.00 7.02 15.82
CA GLU A 553 15.13 5.86 16.71
C GLU A 553 16.43 5.97 17.51
N HIS A 554 16.33 6.37 18.77
CA HIS A 554 17.48 6.53 19.64
C HIS A 554 18.07 5.18 20.07
N PRO A 555 19.39 5.08 20.32
CA PRO A 555 20.04 3.83 20.72
C PRO A 555 19.49 3.21 22.02
N ASN A 556 18.94 4.03 22.92
CA ASN A 556 18.30 3.60 24.16
C ASN A 556 16.88 3.02 23.96
N GLY A 557 16.37 2.98 22.73
CA GLY A 557 15.04 2.47 22.40
C GLY A 557 13.95 3.52 22.30
N THR A 558 14.22 4.78 22.66
CA THR A 558 13.20 5.84 22.58
C THR A 558 13.04 6.39 21.16
N VAL A 559 11.85 6.92 20.85
CA VAL A 559 11.48 7.43 19.54
C VAL A 559 11.09 8.90 19.66
N GLU A 560 11.61 9.74 18.76
CA GLU A 560 11.30 11.18 18.71
C GLU A 560 10.81 11.53 17.30
N PHE A 561 9.67 12.23 17.22
CA PHE A 561 9.11 12.73 15.97
C PHE A 561 9.35 14.23 15.83
N LYS A 562 9.56 14.71 14.60
CA LYS A 562 9.77 16.12 14.26
C LYS A 562 9.05 16.44 12.96
N GLU A 563 8.38 17.58 12.92
CA GLU A 563 7.90 18.12 11.66
C GLU A 563 9.09 18.65 10.84
N ALA A 564 9.27 18.11 9.64
CA ALA A 564 10.31 18.53 8.70
C ALA A 564 9.79 19.62 7.75
N GLY A 565 8.50 19.58 7.41
CA GLY A 565 7.84 20.56 6.57
C GLY A 565 6.39 20.25 6.36
N TRP A 566 5.68 21.18 5.73
CA TRP A 566 4.26 21.06 5.43
C TRP A 566 3.89 21.91 4.22
N PHE A 567 2.82 21.51 3.52
CA PHE A 567 2.38 22.07 2.24
C PHE A 567 0.86 22.01 2.14
N ILE A 568 0.20 23.17 2.04
CA ILE A 568 -1.26 23.30 2.06
C ILE A 568 -1.69 24.12 0.85
N PRO A 569 -2.09 23.46 -0.24
CA PRO A 569 -2.73 24.16 -1.35
C PRO A 569 -3.99 24.90 -0.89
N ALA A 570 -4.33 25.98 -1.60
CA ALA A 570 -5.50 26.78 -1.27
C ALA A 570 -6.79 25.93 -1.29
N ASN A 571 -7.51 25.93 -0.16
CA ASN A 571 -8.77 25.19 0.04
C ASN A 571 -8.62 23.68 -0.19
N ALA A 572 -7.45 23.11 0.15
CA ALA A 572 -7.20 21.68 0.08
C ALA A 572 -7.90 20.93 1.21
N ASN A 573 -8.50 19.80 0.86
CA ASN A 573 -8.82 18.73 1.79
C ASN A 573 -8.12 17.51 1.24
N THR A 574 -6.89 17.28 1.72
CA THR A 574 -6.00 16.28 1.14
C THR A 574 -6.34 14.92 1.71
N TRP A 575 -6.86 14.05 0.85
CA TRP A 575 -7.16 12.66 1.15
C TRP A 575 -5.85 11.86 1.21
N THR A 576 -5.04 11.94 0.16
CA THR A 576 -3.76 11.24 0.08
C THR A 576 -2.65 12.17 -0.41
N SER A 577 -1.43 11.90 0.02
CA SER A 577 -0.22 12.58 -0.46
C SER A 577 0.97 11.64 -0.42
N ALA A 578 1.59 11.43 -1.58
CA ALA A 578 2.69 10.49 -1.73
C ALA A 578 3.74 10.99 -2.73
N VAL A 579 4.97 10.54 -2.51
CA VAL A 579 6.17 10.86 -3.28
C VAL A 579 6.44 9.74 -4.27
N PHE A 580 6.59 10.11 -5.54
CA PHE A 580 6.87 9.16 -6.64
C PHE A 580 8.31 9.25 -7.15
N LYS A 581 9.02 10.35 -6.83
CA LYS A 581 10.42 10.55 -7.25
C LYS A 581 11.18 11.31 -6.17
N MET A 582 12.44 10.94 -5.97
CA MET A 582 13.35 11.68 -5.10
C MET A 582 14.76 11.78 -5.67
N ARG A 583 15.52 12.78 -5.23
CA ARG A 583 16.92 12.99 -5.57
C ARG A 583 17.70 13.53 -4.38
N GLN A 584 18.84 12.93 -4.07
CA GLN A 584 19.83 13.54 -3.17
C GLN A 584 20.64 14.61 -3.92
N ASN A 585 20.75 15.81 -3.33
CA ASN A 585 21.50 16.92 -3.89
C ASN A 585 22.96 16.92 -3.39
N ALA A 586 23.86 17.58 -4.14
CA ALA A 586 25.30 17.60 -3.83
C ALA A 586 25.64 18.24 -2.47
N ASN A 587 24.77 19.13 -1.97
CA ASN A 587 24.89 19.77 -0.66
C ASN A 587 24.30 18.91 0.49
N GLY A 588 23.82 17.71 0.21
CA GLY A 588 23.25 16.78 1.20
C GLY A 588 21.75 16.95 1.47
N THR A 589 21.08 17.96 0.90
CA THR A 589 19.61 18.05 0.95
C THR A 589 18.97 17.03 0.01
N PHE A 590 17.66 16.84 0.13
CA PHE A 590 16.90 15.95 -0.75
C PHE A 590 15.77 16.73 -1.42
N THR A 591 15.58 16.52 -2.71
CA THR A 591 14.43 17.00 -3.47
C THR A 591 13.46 15.84 -3.68
N TYR A 592 12.19 16.06 -3.40
CA TYR A 592 11.10 15.10 -3.55
C TYR A 592 10.04 15.69 -4.48
N TRP A 593 9.49 14.85 -5.35
CA TRP A 593 8.32 15.16 -6.15
C TRP A 593 7.20 14.22 -5.76
N GLY A 594 6.06 14.81 -5.41
CA GLY A 594 4.89 14.06 -4.96
C GLY A 594 3.61 14.60 -5.56
N ALA A 595 2.54 13.84 -5.39
CA ALA A 595 1.20 14.24 -5.79
C ALA A 595 0.24 14.14 -4.60
N THR A 596 -0.80 14.97 -4.62
CA THR A 596 -1.92 14.92 -3.67
C THR A 596 -3.21 14.57 -4.40
N GLY A 597 -4.12 13.90 -3.70
CA GLY A 597 -5.52 13.75 -4.09
C GLY A 597 -6.40 14.53 -3.12
N ASP A 598 -7.09 15.56 -3.62
CA ASP A 598 -8.01 16.37 -2.81
C ASP A 598 -9.48 16.04 -3.11
N PHE A 599 -10.34 16.29 -2.13
CA PHE A 599 -11.79 16.17 -2.24
C PHE A 599 -12.56 17.39 -1.71
N ASN A 600 -13.81 17.50 -2.12
CA ASN A 600 -14.74 18.55 -1.68
C ASN A 600 -15.88 17.95 -0.86
N LEU A 601 -16.06 18.43 0.38
CA LEU A 601 -17.11 18.03 1.32
C LEU A 601 -18.36 18.91 1.25
N ALA A 602 -18.65 19.47 0.06
CA ALA A 602 -19.68 20.47 -0.24
C ALA A 602 -19.47 21.84 0.43
N THR A 603 -19.10 21.89 1.72
CA THR A 603 -18.92 23.14 2.49
C THR A 603 -17.49 23.69 2.43
N ALA A 604 -16.49 22.85 2.21
CA ALA A 604 -15.08 23.22 2.03
C ALA A 604 -14.30 22.10 1.31
N GLY A 605 -13.11 22.44 0.83
CA GLY A 605 -12.28 21.55 0.02
C GLY A 605 -12.44 21.76 -1.50
N ARG A 606 -11.74 20.96 -2.28
CA ARG A 606 -11.67 21.05 -3.74
C ARG A 606 -11.39 19.69 -4.35
N ASN A 607 -11.78 19.51 -5.61
CA ASN A 607 -11.60 18.26 -6.34
C ASN A 607 -10.42 18.40 -7.31
N ALA A 608 -9.22 18.03 -6.86
CA ALA A 608 -7.99 18.25 -7.62
C ALA A 608 -6.90 17.22 -7.32
N VAL A 609 -6.02 17.03 -8.30
CA VAL A 609 -4.71 16.41 -8.10
C VAL A 609 -3.63 17.49 -8.19
N ASP A 610 -2.84 17.69 -7.14
CA ASP A 610 -1.67 18.58 -7.21
C ASP A 610 -0.39 17.79 -7.42
N LEU A 611 0.53 18.38 -8.16
CA LEU A 611 1.90 17.96 -8.31
C LEU A 611 2.78 18.99 -7.61
N TYR A 612 3.58 18.55 -6.63
CA TYR A 612 4.46 19.41 -5.87
C TYR A 612 5.92 18.95 -5.93
N GLU A 613 6.81 19.89 -5.64
CA GLU A 613 8.22 19.66 -5.36
C GLU A 613 8.55 20.23 -3.98
N VAL A 614 9.39 19.52 -3.23
CA VAL A 614 10.01 20.07 -2.03
C VAL A 614 11.49 19.71 -1.97
N THR A 615 12.32 20.70 -1.65
CA THR A 615 13.68 20.44 -1.17
C THR A 615 13.72 20.58 0.35
N LEU A 616 14.15 19.53 1.04
CA LEU A 616 14.24 19.46 2.50
C LEU A 616 15.68 19.18 2.95
N PRO A 617 16.05 19.56 4.19
CA PRO A 617 17.26 19.07 4.83
C PRO A 617 17.34 17.54 4.82
N ALA A 618 18.55 17.02 5.00
CA ALA A 618 18.78 15.59 5.10
C ALA A 618 17.86 14.96 6.17
N PRO A 619 17.19 13.83 5.86
CA PRO A 619 16.40 13.12 6.86
C PRO A 619 17.32 12.59 7.97
N PRO A 620 16.78 12.27 9.16
CA PRO A 620 17.50 11.53 10.17
C PRO A 620 18.10 10.26 9.57
N ALA A 621 19.33 9.94 9.97
CA ALA A 621 19.96 8.71 9.54
C ALA A 621 19.12 7.53 10.02
N ALA A 622 18.61 6.72 9.10
CA ALA A 622 17.99 5.45 9.46
C ALA A 622 19.00 4.63 10.26
N THR A 623 18.60 4.16 11.46
CA THR A 623 19.43 3.24 12.24
C THR A 623 19.78 2.08 11.33
N PRO A 624 21.07 1.80 11.05
CA PRO A 624 21.38 0.94 9.92
C PRO A 624 20.82 -0.46 10.20
N THR A 625 20.11 -1.02 9.22
CA THR A 625 19.57 -2.37 9.29
C THR A 625 20.69 -3.42 9.20
N ALA A 626 20.36 -4.65 9.57
CA ALA A 626 21.24 -5.82 9.70
C ALA A 626 22.32 -5.97 8.62
N VAL A 627 23.45 -6.63 8.97
CA VAL A 627 24.64 -6.81 8.12
C VAL A 627 24.35 -6.92 6.62
N ARG A 628 24.76 -5.92 5.85
CA ARG A 628 24.82 -6.01 4.38
C ARG A 628 26.11 -6.71 3.98
N LEU A 629 26.05 -7.93 3.46
CA LEU A 629 27.23 -8.69 3.01
C LEU A 629 27.58 -8.32 1.56
N LEU A 630 28.79 -7.83 1.31
CA LEU A 630 29.27 -7.46 -0.04
C LEU A 630 29.96 -8.62 -0.75
N SER A 631 30.70 -9.45 -0.02
CA SER A 631 31.34 -10.64 -0.58
C SER A 631 31.60 -11.68 0.48
N PHE A 632 31.60 -12.96 0.07
CA PHE A 632 32.00 -14.08 0.92
C PHE A 632 32.60 -15.19 0.05
N ALA A 633 33.85 -15.54 0.32
CA ALA A 633 34.61 -16.49 -0.48
C ALA A 633 35.51 -17.37 0.39
N ALA A 634 35.67 -18.63 -0.02
CA ALA A 634 36.60 -19.56 0.60
C ALA A 634 37.64 -20.01 -0.41
N THR A 635 38.93 -19.87 -0.08
CA THR A 635 40.04 -20.22 -0.98
C THR A 635 40.96 -21.24 -0.33
N ALA A 636 41.21 -22.36 -1.01
CA ALA A 636 42.17 -23.37 -0.56
C ALA A 636 43.60 -22.82 -0.60
N ARG A 637 44.39 -23.10 0.44
CA ARG A 637 45.81 -22.72 0.60
C ARG A 637 46.60 -23.88 1.21
N THR A 638 47.92 -23.88 1.07
CA THR A 638 48.80 -24.96 1.57
C THR A 638 48.53 -25.38 3.02
N ARG A 639 48.16 -24.43 3.91
CA ARG A 639 47.89 -24.68 5.34
C ARG A 639 46.40 -24.79 5.74
N GLY A 640 45.46 -24.86 4.80
CA GLY A 640 44.01 -24.97 5.09
C GLY A 640 43.13 -24.23 4.09
N VAL A 641 41.98 -23.74 4.53
CA VAL A 641 41.10 -22.88 3.73
C VAL A 641 41.02 -21.50 4.37
N VAL A 642 41.21 -20.44 3.60
CA VAL A 642 41.00 -19.07 4.07
C VAL A 642 39.63 -18.60 3.62
N VAL A 643 38.77 -18.32 4.60
CA VAL A 643 37.43 -17.80 4.40
C VAL A 643 37.47 -16.29 4.62
N ARG A 644 37.11 -15.51 3.60
CA ARG A 644 37.07 -14.05 3.64
C ARG A 644 35.66 -13.55 3.40
N TRP A 645 35.28 -12.50 4.10
CA TRP A 645 34.09 -11.73 3.78
C TRP A 645 34.35 -10.24 3.89
N ARG A 646 33.52 -9.48 3.16
CA ARG A 646 33.42 -8.04 3.28
C ARG A 646 31.96 -7.68 3.52
N THR A 647 31.71 -6.83 4.50
CA THR A 647 30.41 -6.24 4.77
C THR A 647 30.38 -4.80 4.24
N GLY A 648 29.18 -4.29 3.98
CA GLY A 648 28.90 -2.91 3.60
C GLY A 648 28.23 -2.11 4.71
N ALA A 649 27.67 -2.80 5.73
CA ALA A 649 27.18 -2.26 7.00
C ALA A 649 27.12 -3.41 8.02
N GLU A 650 27.24 -3.09 9.31
CA GLU A 650 27.30 -4.03 10.44
C GLU A 650 26.58 -3.50 11.69
N ALA A 651 25.65 -2.57 11.52
CA ALA A 651 24.89 -2.07 12.65
C ALA A 651 24.08 -3.18 13.33
N GLY A 652 23.95 -3.08 14.65
CA GLY A 652 23.31 -4.09 15.47
C GLY A 652 24.02 -5.45 15.50
N THR A 653 25.25 -5.56 14.98
CA THR A 653 25.99 -6.84 14.90
C THR A 653 27.06 -6.91 15.97
N LEU A 654 26.99 -7.92 16.82
CA LEU A 654 28.01 -8.23 17.81
C LEU A 654 29.24 -8.89 17.15
N GLY A 655 29.01 -9.77 16.17
CA GLY A 655 30.09 -10.41 15.44
C GLY A 655 29.64 -11.56 14.54
N PHE A 656 30.59 -12.40 14.14
CA PHE A 656 30.40 -13.43 13.12
C PHE A 656 30.87 -14.80 13.59
N ASN A 657 30.10 -15.83 13.20
CA ASN A 657 30.50 -17.22 13.25
C ASN A 657 30.65 -17.78 11.84
N VAL A 658 31.71 -18.55 11.61
CA VAL A 658 31.96 -19.27 10.36
C VAL A 658 31.75 -20.75 10.64
N TYR A 659 30.93 -21.38 9.81
CA TYR A 659 30.66 -22.81 9.88
C TYR A 659 31.17 -23.50 8.62
N ARG A 660 31.68 -24.71 8.77
CA ARG A 660 32.09 -25.61 7.70
C ARG A 660 31.17 -26.81 7.67
N SER A 661 30.64 -27.16 6.50
CA SER A 661 29.96 -28.42 6.21
C SER A 661 30.84 -29.32 5.35
N VAL A 662 31.02 -30.57 5.79
CA VAL A 662 31.70 -31.64 5.03
C VAL A 662 30.80 -32.87 5.05
N ALA A 663 30.40 -33.37 3.88
CA ALA A 663 29.47 -34.50 3.76
C ALA A 663 28.20 -34.33 4.63
N GLY A 664 27.61 -33.13 4.59
CA GLY A 664 26.39 -32.78 5.35
C GLY A 664 26.59 -32.45 6.82
N ARG A 665 27.76 -32.72 7.42
CA ARG A 665 28.03 -32.43 8.84
C ARG A 665 28.56 -31.02 9.04
N LEU A 666 27.78 -30.20 9.75
CA LEU A 666 28.10 -28.80 10.06
C LEU A 666 28.94 -28.69 11.34
N ALA A 667 30.07 -27.97 11.28
CA ALA A 667 30.94 -27.71 12.42
C ALA A 667 31.37 -26.23 12.44
N LYS A 668 31.37 -25.62 13.62
CA LYS A 668 31.86 -24.24 13.80
C LYS A 668 33.39 -24.18 13.64
N VAL A 669 33.88 -23.19 12.90
CA VAL A 669 35.31 -23.04 12.55
C VAL A 669 36.04 -22.16 13.58
N ASN A 670 35.50 -20.99 13.89
CA ASN A 670 36.05 -20.08 14.90
C ASN A 670 35.67 -20.54 16.31
N ARG A 671 36.64 -20.50 17.24
CA ARG A 671 36.41 -20.82 18.66
C ARG A 671 35.61 -19.71 19.35
N GLU A 672 36.09 -18.48 19.23
CA GLU A 672 35.45 -17.26 19.73
C GLU A 672 34.72 -16.54 18.60
N LEU A 673 33.69 -15.76 18.96
CA LEU A 673 32.97 -14.90 18.01
C LEU A 673 33.95 -13.92 17.36
N VAL A 674 33.91 -13.77 16.04
CA VAL A 674 34.73 -12.76 15.34
C VAL A 674 34.03 -11.40 15.51
N PRO A 675 34.56 -10.47 16.32
CA PRO A 675 33.84 -9.24 16.64
C PRO A 675 33.64 -8.37 15.40
N ALA A 676 32.44 -7.78 15.28
CA ALA A 676 32.16 -6.78 14.26
C ALA A 676 32.96 -5.49 14.56
N ARG A 677 33.44 -4.81 13.51
CA ARG A 677 34.28 -3.60 13.62
C ARG A 677 34.02 -2.53 12.56
N GLY A 678 33.06 -2.76 11.67
CA GLY A 678 32.79 -1.97 10.49
C GLY A 678 31.68 -0.92 10.65
N GLY A 679 30.79 -1.08 11.64
CA GLY A 679 29.67 -0.15 11.88
C GLY A 679 28.87 0.14 10.60
N ALA A 680 28.55 1.40 10.33
CA ALA A 680 27.80 1.79 9.13
C ALA A 680 28.57 1.63 7.80
N ARG A 681 29.90 1.49 7.82
CA ARG A 681 30.75 1.38 6.60
C ARG A 681 31.15 -0.05 6.24
N GLY A 682 30.85 -1.01 7.12
CA GLY A 682 31.31 -2.37 7.01
C GLY A 682 32.83 -2.51 7.15
N ALA A 683 33.31 -3.75 7.05
CA ALA A 683 34.72 -4.11 7.20
C ALA A 683 35.05 -5.40 6.44
N SER A 684 36.34 -5.70 6.35
CA SER A 684 36.84 -6.96 5.77
C SER A 684 37.37 -7.88 6.87
N TYR A 685 37.13 -9.18 6.71
CA TYR A 685 37.49 -10.20 7.68
C TYR A 685 38.10 -11.42 7.01
N ALA A 686 38.83 -12.20 7.80
CA ALA A 686 39.33 -13.50 7.39
C ALA A 686 39.39 -14.47 8.57
N VAL A 687 39.01 -15.72 8.33
CA VAL A 687 39.21 -16.85 9.24
C VAL A 687 39.96 -17.95 8.49
N VAL A 688 40.96 -18.55 9.13
CA VAL A 688 41.72 -19.68 8.58
C VAL A 688 41.22 -20.97 9.20
N ASP A 689 40.77 -21.87 8.35
CA ASP A 689 40.37 -23.21 8.72
C ASP A 689 41.50 -24.21 8.45
N THR A 690 42.26 -24.55 9.49
CA THR A 690 43.39 -25.49 9.43
C THR A 690 42.98 -26.96 9.48
N ARG A 691 41.68 -27.23 9.74
CA ARG A 691 41.11 -28.60 9.84
C ARG A 691 40.56 -29.10 8.51
N ALA A 692 40.36 -28.21 7.52
CA ALA A 692 39.98 -28.57 6.16
C ALA A 692 41.18 -29.11 5.37
N ARG A 693 41.57 -30.37 5.62
CA ARG A 693 42.83 -30.96 5.13
C ARG A 693 42.79 -31.73 3.80
N SER A 694 41.64 -32.06 3.20
CA SER A 694 41.63 -32.76 1.89
C SER A 694 40.25 -32.98 1.20
N ARG A 695 39.19 -32.25 1.56
CA ARG A 695 37.85 -32.47 0.96
C ARG A 695 37.20 -31.15 0.53
N SER A 696 36.34 -31.21 -0.50
CA SER A 696 35.44 -30.11 -0.82
C SER A 696 34.59 -29.77 0.40
N ALA A 697 34.47 -28.49 0.72
CA ALA A 697 33.72 -28.03 1.89
C ALA A 697 32.83 -26.84 1.53
N THR A 698 31.68 -26.76 2.19
CA THR A 698 30.78 -25.61 2.10
C THR A 698 30.93 -24.78 3.36
N TYR A 699 31.18 -23.49 3.23
CA TYR A 699 31.26 -22.54 4.33
C TYR A 699 29.99 -21.71 4.39
N ARG A 700 29.52 -21.44 5.61
CA ARG A 700 28.39 -20.56 5.89
C ARG A 700 28.80 -19.49 6.90
N LEU A 701 28.39 -18.25 6.66
CA LEU A 701 28.60 -17.12 7.56
C LEU A 701 27.32 -16.85 8.36
N GLN A 702 27.41 -16.80 9.67
CA GLN A 702 26.32 -16.41 10.57
C GLN A 702 26.71 -15.08 11.24
N ALA A 703 25.87 -14.06 11.10
CA ALA A 703 25.93 -12.86 11.91
C ALA A 703 25.22 -13.10 13.25
N VAL A 704 25.78 -12.54 14.32
CA VAL A 704 25.21 -12.55 15.66
C VAL A 704 24.88 -11.11 16.03
N GLY A 705 23.62 -10.84 16.34
CA GLY A 705 23.15 -9.53 16.76
C GLY A 705 23.59 -9.17 18.18
N ILE A 706 23.60 -7.87 18.49
CA ILE A 706 23.81 -7.36 19.86
C ILE A 706 22.72 -7.83 20.84
N ASP A 707 21.54 -8.16 20.30
CA ASP A 707 20.38 -8.74 20.98
C ASP A 707 20.47 -10.28 21.12
N GLY A 708 21.55 -10.89 20.64
CA GLY A 708 21.75 -12.34 20.66
C GLY A 708 21.11 -13.09 19.50
N SER A 709 20.37 -12.42 18.61
CA SER A 709 19.78 -13.01 17.40
C SER A 709 20.86 -13.56 16.47
N ARG A 710 20.52 -14.56 15.64
CA ARG A 710 21.47 -15.25 14.76
C ARG A 710 20.89 -15.42 13.37
N ALA A 711 21.61 -14.95 12.36
CA ALA A 711 21.14 -15.02 10.99
C ALA A 711 22.24 -15.44 10.02
N TRP A 712 21.92 -16.33 9.09
CA TRP A 712 22.83 -16.72 8.01
C TRP A 712 22.92 -15.59 6.99
N ARG A 713 24.15 -15.24 6.58
CA ARG A 713 24.43 -14.11 5.68
C ARG A 713 25.07 -14.50 4.36
N GLY A 714 25.72 -15.65 4.29
CA GLY A 714 26.33 -16.11 3.05
C GLY A 714 26.73 -17.58 3.08
N THR A 715 26.81 -18.18 1.90
CA THR A 715 27.29 -19.54 1.68
C THR A 715 28.30 -19.53 0.54
N THR A 716 29.41 -20.25 0.67
CA THR A 716 30.39 -20.42 -0.41
C THR A 716 30.94 -21.84 -0.38
N ARG A 717 31.25 -22.40 -1.54
CA ARG A 717 31.90 -23.71 -1.64
C ARG A 717 33.37 -23.52 -1.99
N VAL A 718 34.21 -24.40 -1.46
CA VAL A 718 35.58 -24.58 -1.96
C VAL A 718 35.73 -26.02 -2.44
N VAL A 719 36.22 -26.16 -3.67
CA VAL A 719 36.69 -27.42 -4.23
C VAL A 719 38.21 -27.33 -4.22
N ARG A 720 38.86 -28.40 -3.76
CA ARG A 720 40.31 -28.42 -3.58
C ARG A 720 40.90 -29.56 -4.39
#